data_AF-A0A6G0YSF4-F1
#
_entry.id   AF-A0A6G0YSF4-F1
#
_cell.length_a   1.000
_cell.length_b   1.000
_cell.length_c   1.000
_cell.angle_alpha   90.00
_cell.angle_beta   90.00
_cell.angle_gamma   90.00
#
_symmetry.space_group_name_H-M   'P 1'
#
loop_
_entity.id
_entity.type
_entity.pdbx_description
1 polymer ?
#
loop_
_entity_poly.entity_id
_entity_poly.type
_entity_poly.pdbx_seq_one_letter_code
_entity_poly.pdbx_strand_id
1 'polypeptide(L)'
;HFNKDILFLIQATLANIRELKLGVENIADPNNISDFSEALTRAFDTLETYRERNMGAMCNQAIMLVTDGVPENFYELFKSHNWKNGTMGMPVRVFTYLISRELPEIRDMQWMACANHGYFVHLSTVEEVREQVVHYLPVMARPLVLHQSHHPVIWTPLYADVTDPKMTDYLWEKEECHQQYNDTISYKKTKDKFFYPKNIAKREQDRKRKELDQNVNVNRQKKHNLITSLAMPAFDKKTEMNITIRRLINDNYWVWETKETKVAHLLGVVGTDVPEADLREAMSPHILGVNNYAFIVTNNGFIVTHPDLRPVFGDILKPNYNSIDVTEVELVESDNNARVFDRSILTLRDYIINQTTGDREITVKYHYDNIRRATTAERHYYYSIVEGTPFTVVVALQEKHFGYRVKIPERFQTLNTTRTTLLDFFKDDEWRIHPDWLYCRYAYDDGDKELMLSLIYDANMTKGIFTEAKNDTDKKKKTEFEKRFGVTLAFVATHSGLTRWMDYEDKPKTSYNSDNHENQQPHFIDENVYSIEEVWYRRAVEYNMVNDESYVYSVPFENENIKSTLVTASQAVFVTSKENKKKGAAAVVGYQFRHSALQELFSNITKQCYSETGCTPAKDTCQSLERDCYILDNNASENPMDTGKFFGKEYPIHHMKQLIGWLIGRVLWLAAHSNFQWMVSQAQAIFEDVPDYQEDEESNYSSDTISSFKIEGEKALKYVKINRTRPKSCDRVVDLFTLTSKIPEKVERKSMCARPYELRKIMNTNLILLVVNGRCPESSKSENFDTLPEEVMYDEFNSSLGCHKAFYSLPRRRPKTACIRTHPDEHEIYDKMCG
;
A
#
# COMPACT_ATOMS: atom_id res chain seq x y z
N HIS A 1 21.59 21.06 -12.69
CA HIS A 1 22.38 21.30 -13.92
C HIS A 1 23.11 20.02 -14.31
N PHE A 2 22.61 19.26 -15.28
CA PHE A 2 23.32 18.10 -15.85
C PHE A 2 23.29 18.19 -17.38
N ASN A 3 24.39 17.79 -18.01
CA ASN A 3 24.52 17.70 -19.47
C ASN A 3 23.45 16.73 -19.99
N LYS A 4 22.66 17.17 -20.98
CA LYS A 4 21.62 16.36 -21.66
C LYS A 4 22.19 15.17 -22.47
N ASP A 5 23.49 14.88 -22.32
CA ASP A 5 24.30 14.09 -23.22
C ASP A 5 24.86 12.79 -22.62
N ILE A 6 24.42 12.35 -21.44
CA ILE A 6 24.95 11.11 -20.84
C ILE A 6 23.87 10.01 -20.89
N LEU A 7 24.17 8.94 -21.64
CA LEU A 7 23.36 7.71 -21.66
C LEU A 7 23.63 6.87 -20.41
N PHE A 8 22.55 6.43 -19.75
CA PHE A 8 22.61 5.56 -18.58
C PHE A 8 21.80 4.28 -18.81
N LEU A 9 22.35 3.13 -18.43
CA LEU A 9 21.61 1.89 -18.35
C LEU A 9 20.89 1.83 -17.00
N ILE A 10 19.56 1.77 -17.08
CA ILE A 10 18.66 1.65 -15.92
C ILE A 10 18.17 0.21 -15.77
N GLN A 11 17.74 -0.17 -14.56
CA GLN A 11 17.08 -1.46 -14.35
C GLN A 11 15.75 -1.50 -15.10
N ALA A 12 15.51 -2.56 -15.87
CA ALA A 12 14.26 -2.78 -16.58
C ALA A 12 13.15 -3.32 -15.64
N THR A 13 12.77 -2.55 -14.61
CA THR A 13 11.57 -2.83 -13.80
C THR A 13 10.31 -2.54 -14.63
N LEU A 14 9.15 -3.07 -14.22
CA LEU A 14 7.88 -2.78 -14.91
C LEU A 14 7.59 -1.28 -15.00
N ALA A 15 7.94 -0.51 -13.95
CA ALA A 15 7.81 0.94 -13.93
C ALA A 15 8.72 1.62 -14.96
N ASN A 16 10.00 1.26 -15.01
CA ASN A 16 10.95 1.87 -15.94
C ASN A 16 10.65 1.49 -17.39
N ILE A 17 10.21 0.26 -17.65
CA ILE A 17 9.75 -0.18 -18.98
C ILE A 17 8.53 0.62 -19.42
N ARG A 18 7.58 0.87 -18.51
CA ARG A 18 6.39 1.68 -18.79
C ARG A 18 6.76 3.12 -19.15
N GLU A 19 7.64 3.75 -18.38
CA GLU A 19 8.13 5.10 -18.68
C GLU A 19 8.91 5.15 -20.01
N LEU A 20 9.72 4.13 -20.32
CA LEU A 20 10.38 4.02 -21.62
C LEU A 20 9.38 3.92 -22.78
N LYS A 21 8.34 3.09 -22.65
CA LYS A 21 7.28 2.96 -23.67
C LYS A 21 6.55 4.29 -23.90
N LEU A 22 6.21 4.99 -22.82
CA LEU A 22 5.61 6.33 -22.91
C LEU A 22 6.57 7.32 -23.56
N GLY A 23 7.86 7.23 -23.26
CA GLY A 23 8.89 8.03 -23.94
C GLY A 23 8.91 7.78 -25.44
N VAL A 24 8.89 6.51 -25.86
CA VAL A 24 8.85 6.11 -27.28
C VAL A 24 7.57 6.57 -27.99
N GLU A 25 6.41 6.48 -27.35
CA GLU A 25 5.13 7.00 -27.88
C GLU A 25 5.17 8.52 -28.13
N ASN A 26 6.00 9.26 -27.38
CA ASN A 26 6.12 10.71 -27.46
C ASN A 26 7.31 11.18 -28.31
N ILE A 27 8.07 10.27 -28.94
CA ILE A 27 9.12 10.65 -29.88
C ILE A 27 8.45 11.34 -31.07
N ALA A 28 8.84 12.59 -31.34
CA ALA A 28 8.35 13.33 -32.50
C ALA A 28 8.72 12.61 -33.80
N ASP A 29 7.89 12.76 -34.83
CA ASP A 29 8.17 12.17 -36.14
C ASP A 29 9.58 12.57 -36.61
N PRO A 30 10.38 11.60 -37.09
CA PRO A 30 11.77 11.85 -37.45
C PRO A 30 11.84 12.79 -38.67
N ASN A 31 12.32 14.01 -38.45
CA ASN A 31 12.47 15.04 -39.50
C ASN A 31 13.91 15.18 -40.03
N ASN A 32 14.89 14.48 -39.43
CA ASN A 32 16.32 14.61 -39.73
C ASN A 32 16.92 13.29 -40.22
N ILE A 33 18.07 13.39 -40.90
CA ILE A 33 18.88 12.25 -41.35
C ILE A 33 19.41 11.48 -40.13
N SER A 34 19.36 10.15 -40.18
CA SER A 34 19.89 9.26 -39.15
C SER A 34 21.43 9.17 -39.20
N ASP A 35 22.09 9.55 -38.11
CA ASP A 35 23.54 9.34 -37.93
C ASP A 35 23.79 8.03 -37.16
N PHE A 36 24.00 6.94 -37.91
CA PHE A 36 24.31 5.63 -37.34
C PHE A 36 25.70 5.58 -36.69
N SER A 37 26.66 6.35 -37.19
CA SER A 37 28.03 6.33 -36.67
C SER A 37 28.08 6.90 -35.27
N GLU A 38 27.44 8.06 -35.04
CA GLU A 38 27.36 8.65 -33.70
C GLU A 38 26.58 7.75 -32.75
N ALA A 39 25.43 7.22 -33.19
CA ALA A 39 24.58 6.38 -32.36
C ALA A 39 25.28 5.08 -31.91
N LEU A 40 25.93 4.37 -32.84
CA LEU A 40 26.66 3.13 -32.53
C LEU A 40 27.89 3.40 -31.67
N THR A 41 28.67 4.45 -31.96
CA THR A 41 29.83 4.84 -31.15
C THR A 41 29.41 5.09 -29.71
N ARG A 42 28.36 5.88 -29.50
CA ARG A 42 27.85 6.20 -28.16
C ARG A 42 27.30 4.98 -27.42
N ALA A 43 26.67 4.05 -28.14
CA ALA A 43 26.20 2.78 -27.58
C ALA A 43 27.36 1.89 -27.11
N PHE A 44 28.42 1.75 -27.93
CA PHE A 44 29.60 0.98 -27.56
C PHE A 44 30.37 1.61 -26.39
N ASP A 45 30.58 2.92 -26.40
CA ASP A 45 31.25 3.66 -25.32
C ASP A 45 30.51 3.50 -23.98
N THR A 46 29.17 3.55 -24.03
CA THR A 46 28.33 3.35 -22.85
C THR A 46 28.49 1.92 -22.32
N LEU A 47 28.42 0.90 -23.18
CA LEU A 47 28.58 -0.50 -22.78
C LEU A 47 30.00 -0.80 -22.27
N GLU A 48 31.03 -0.22 -22.89
CA GLU A 48 32.43 -0.32 -22.44
C GLU A 48 32.60 0.29 -21.05
N THR A 49 32.10 1.51 -20.83
CA THR A 49 32.13 2.17 -19.52
C THR A 49 31.47 1.33 -18.42
N TYR A 50 30.30 0.74 -18.69
CA TYR A 50 29.61 -0.12 -17.72
C TYR A 50 30.37 -1.40 -17.43
N ARG A 51 31.04 -1.97 -18.44
CA ARG A 51 31.86 -3.18 -18.29
C ARG A 51 33.12 -2.90 -17.47
N GLU A 52 33.83 -1.81 -17.75
CA GLU A 52 35.09 -1.45 -17.07
C GLU A 52 34.87 -1.00 -15.62
N ARG A 53 33.81 -0.24 -15.36
CA ARG A 53 33.46 0.22 -14.00
C ARG A 53 32.73 -0.83 -13.17
N ASN A 54 32.56 -2.04 -13.69
CA ASN A 54 31.83 -3.12 -13.05
C ASN A 54 30.37 -2.76 -12.68
N MET A 55 29.71 -1.93 -13.50
CA MET A 55 28.35 -1.45 -13.28
C MET A 55 27.29 -2.29 -14.03
N GLY A 56 26.02 -2.12 -13.65
CA GLY A 56 24.90 -2.80 -14.31
C GLY A 56 24.88 -4.31 -14.05
N ALA A 57 24.40 -5.08 -15.03
CA ALA A 57 24.22 -6.53 -14.90
C ALA A 57 25.54 -7.32 -14.97
N MET A 58 26.60 -6.77 -15.60
CA MET A 58 27.87 -7.48 -15.89
C MET A 58 27.68 -8.88 -16.48
N CYS A 59 26.67 -9.05 -17.32
CA CYS A 59 26.37 -10.31 -17.97
C CYS A 59 26.48 -10.14 -19.49
N ASN A 60 25.46 -10.56 -20.23
CA ASN A 60 25.42 -10.35 -21.67
C ASN A 60 25.21 -8.86 -21.99
N GLN A 61 26.02 -8.33 -22.91
CA GLN A 61 25.84 -7.00 -23.48
C GLN A 61 25.36 -7.16 -24.93
N ALA A 62 24.33 -6.40 -25.29
CA ALA A 62 23.77 -6.45 -26.63
C ALA A 62 23.31 -5.07 -27.09
N ILE A 63 23.38 -4.85 -28.40
CA ILE A 63 22.80 -3.72 -29.11
C ILE A 63 21.73 -4.28 -30.04
N MET A 64 20.53 -3.72 -30.00
CA MET A 64 19.44 -4.04 -30.91
C MET A 64 19.18 -2.82 -31.78
N LEU A 65 19.55 -2.90 -33.06
CA LEU A 65 19.35 -1.82 -34.04
C LEU A 65 18.03 -2.05 -34.77
N VAL A 66 17.09 -1.12 -34.65
CA VAL A 66 15.80 -1.15 -35.33
C VAL A 66 15.79 -0.03 -36.38
N THR A 67 15.65 -0.38 -37.65
CA THR A 67 15.73 0.58 -38.76
C THR A 67 15.04 0.05 -40.02
N ASP A 68 14.71 0.94 -40.95
CA ASP A 68 14.19 0.65 -42.29
C ASP A 68 15.30 0.42 -43.34
N GLY A 69 16.55 0.74 -43.00
CA GLY A 69 17.73 0.46 -43.82
C GLY A 69 19.01 1.10 -43.28
N VAL A 70 20.16 0.61 -43.72
CA VAL A 70 21.47 1.20 -43.39
C VAL A 70 22.23 1.60 -44.65
N PRO A 71 23.04 2.67 -44.62
CA PRO A 71 23.80 3.11 -45.79
C PRO A 71 25.03 2.22 -46.07
N GLU A 72 25.60 1.61 -45.03
CA GLU A 72 26.78 0.74 -45.12
C GLU A 72 26.86 -0.22 -43.91
N ASN A 73 27.83 -1.12 -43.92
CA ASN A 73 28.01 -2.15 -42.88
C ASN A 73 28.92 -1.73 -41.70
N PHE A 74 29.43 -0.49 -41.69
CA PHE A 74 30.24 0.11 -40.61
C PHE A 74 31.41 -0.77 -40.11
N TYR A 75 32.06 -1.51 -41.00
CA TYR A 75 33.14 -2.47 -40.67
C TYR A 75 34.21 -1.92 -39.71
N GLU A 76 34.76 -0.74 -39.99
CA GLU A 76 35.84 -0.15 -39.17
C GLU A 76 35.38 0.22 -37.75
N LEU A 77 34.10 0.55 -37.57
CA LEU A 77 33.51 0.85 -36.26
C LEU A 77 33.45 -0.41 -35.39
N PHE A 78 32.94 -1.52 -35.93
CA PHE A 78 32.90 -2.80 -35.20
C PHE A 78 34.29 -3.35 -34.90
N LYS A 79 35.22 -3.24 -35.87
CA LYS A 79 36.60 -3.67 -35.70
C LYS A 79 37.32 -2.92 -34.58
N SER A 80 37.12 -1.60 -34.50
CA SER A 80 37.75 -0.76 -33.47
C SER A 80 37.13 -0.92 -32.08
N HIS A 81 35.80 -1.07 -31.98
CA HIS A 81 35.11 -1.07 -30.68
C HIS A 81 34.84 -2.48 -30.13
N ASN A 82 34.47 -3.45 -30.97
CA ASN A 82 34.00 -4.77 -30.53
C ASN A 82 35.03 -5.88 -30.76
N TRP A 83 35.89 -5.80 -31.80
CA TRP A 83 36.81 -6.87 -32.19
C TRP A 83 38.25 -6.71 -31.66
N LYS A 84 38.46 -5.90 -30.62
CA LYS A 84 39.79 -5.58 -30.06
C LYS A 84 40.62 -6.83 -29.69
N ASN A 85 39.97 -7.92 -29.27
CA ASN A 85 40.60 -9.19 -28.87
C ASN A 85 40.41 -10.33 -29.91
N GLY A 86 40.17 -10.00 -31.18
CA GLY A 86 39.84 -10.98 -32.22
C GLY A 86 38.39 -11.50 -32.13
N THR A 87 38.07 -12.54 -32.89
CA THR A 87 36.71 -13.05 -33.04
C THR A 87 36.25 -13.95 -31.88
N MET A 88 37.15 -14.51 -31.08
CA MET A 88 36.81 -15.45 -29.99
C MET A 88 36.34 -14.77 -28.68
N GLY A 89 36.22 -13.45 -28.64
CA GLY A 89 35.94 -12.72 -27.39
C GLY A 89 35.16 -11.42 -27.54
N MET A 90 34.29 -11.30 -28.55
CA MET A 90 33.47 -10.10 -28.75
C MET A 90 32.56 -9.88 -27.54
N PRO A 91 32.70 -8.75 -26.82
CA PRO A 91 31.96 -8.54 -25.58
C PRO A 91 30.50 -8.12 -25.81
N VAL A 92 30.17 -7.58 -26.99
CA VAL A 92 28.83 -7.08 -27.32
C VAL A 92 28.26 -7.84 -28.52
N ARG A 93 27.01 -8.31 -28.39
CA ARG A 93 26.25 -8.94 -29.48
C ARG A 93 25.40 -7.89 -30.21
N VAL A 94 25.31 -7.97 -31.54
CA VAL A 94 24.54 -6.99 -32.33
C VAL A 94 23.38 -7.68 -33.05
N PHE A 95 22.17 -7.25 -32.75
CA PHE A 95 20.95 -7.71 -33.42
C PHE A 95 20.43 -6.60 -34.32
N THR A 96 20.04 -6.95 -35.54
CA THR A 96 19.53 -6.00 -36.54
C THR A 96 18.09 -6.37 -36.91
N TYR A 97 17.18 -5.43 -36.74
CA TYR A 97 15.76 -5.55 -37.06
C TYR A 97 15.44 -4.58 -38.20
N LEU A 98 15.18 -5.14 -39.38
CA LEU A 98 14.77 -4.40 -40.56
C LEU A 98 13.25 -4.29 -40.59
N ILE A 99 12.69 -3.08 -40.51
CA ILE A 99 11.26 -2.82 -40.64
C ILE A 99 10.99 -2.26 -42.02
N SER A 100 10.58 -3.10 -42.97
CA SER A 100 10.20 -2.65 -44.31
C SER A 100 9.25 -3.65 -44.98
N ARG A 101 8.25 -3.10 -45.70
CA ARG A 101 7.37 -3.90 -46.57
C ARG A 101 8.03 -4.26 -47.89
N GLU A 102 9.05 -3.50 -48.29
CA GLU A 102 9.87 -3.75 -49.48
C GLU A 102 11.18 -4.42 -49.03
N LEU A 103 11.90 -5.08 -49.95
CA LEU A 103 13.19 -5.69 -49.65
C LEU A 103 14.31 -4.71 -50.05
N PRO A 104 14.81 -3.85 -49.13
CA PRO A 104 16.05 -3.13 -49.36
C PRO A 104 17.24 -4.10 -49.40
N GLU A 105 18.45 -3.58 -49.64
CA GLU A 105 19.68 -4.38 -49.59
C GLU A 105 19.92 -4.93 -48.17
N ILE A 106 19.45 -6.15 -47.92
CA ILE A 106 19.52 -6.85 -46.61
C ILE A 106 20.98 -7.20 -46.24
N ARG A 107 21.87 -7.29 -47.23
CA ARG A 107 23.22 -7.85 -47.08
C ARG A 107 24.00 -7.19 -45.95
N ASP A 108 23.99 -5.87 -45.88
CA ASP A 108 24.82 -5.14 -44.91
C ASP A 108 24.27 -5.27 -43.48
N MET A 109 22.95 -5.17 -43.29
CA MET A 109 22.31 -5.40 -41.98
C MET A 109 22.49 -6.83 -41.48
N GLN A 110 22.36 -7.81 -42.38
CA GLN A 110 22.59 -9.21 -42.04
C GLN A 110 24.05 -9.43 -41.66
N TRP A 111 24.99 -8.91 -42.46
CA TRP A 111 26.41 -8.99 -42.17
C TRP A 111 26.77 -8.37 -40.81
N MET A 112 26.21 -7.20 -40.48
CA MET A 112 26.45 -6.54 -39.19
C MET A 112 26.05 -7.41 -37.99
N ALA A 113 24.92 -8.11 -38.07
CA ALA A 113 24.48 -9.02 -37.00
C ALA A 113 25.34 -10.28 -36.93
N CYS A 114 25.61 -10.92 -38.08
CA CYS A 114 26.34 -12.19 -38.12
C CYS A 114 27.79 -12.03 -37.68
N ALA A 115 28.45 -10.96 -38.14
CA ALA A 115 29.83 -10.66 -37.78
C ALA A 115 30.02 -10.29 -36.30
N ASN A 116 28.93 -10.01 -35.57
CA ASN A 116 28.95 -9.64 -34.15
C ASN A 116 28.11 -10.60 -33.28
N HIS A 117 28.06 -11.88 -33.65
CA HIS A 117 27.44 -12.96 -32.85
C HIS A 117 25.97 -12.73 -32.44
N GLY A 118 25.22 -11.99 -33.26
CA GLY A 118 23.79 -11.75 -33.04
C GLY A 118 22.91 -12.48 -34.04
N TYR A 119 21.79 -11.83 -34.40
CA TYR A 119 20.78 -12.36 -35.31
C TYR A 119 20.13 -11.24 -36.10
N PHE A 120 19.81 -11.53 -37.36
CA PHE A 120 19.12 -10.62 -38.27
C PHE A 120 17.64 -11.02 -38.34
N VAL A 121 16.76 -10.02 -38.30
CA VAL A 121 15.31 -10.21 -38.40
C VAL A 121 14.75 -9.20 -39.39
N HIS A 122 13.95 -9.68 -40.34
CA HIS A 122 13.15 -8.84 -41.24
C HIS A 122 11.68 -8.87 -40.81
N LEU A 123 11.12 -7.69 -40.55
CA LEU A 123 9.74 -7.47 -40.13
C LEU A 123 8.98 -6.79 -41.28
N SER A 124 8.10 -7.54 -41.94
CA SER A 124 7.26 -7.02 -43.02
C SER A 124 5.90 -6.56 -42.51
N THR A 125 5.40 -7.23 -41.46
CA THR A 125 4.08 -6.97 -40.87
C THR A 125 4.16 -6.76 -39.36
N VAL A 126 3.14 -6.13 -38.77
CA VAL A 126 3.10 -5.86 -37.31
C VAL A 126 2.80 -7.15 -36.55
N GLU A 127 2.10 -8.08 -37.18
CA GLU A 127 1.73 -9.38 -36.66
C GLU A 127 2.96 -10.27 -36.40
N GLU A 128 3.96 -10.21 -37.27
CA GLU A 128 5.23 -10.95 -37.16
C GLU A 128 6.08 -10.54 -35.95
N VAL A 129 5.94 -9.29 -35.48
CA VAL A 129 6.81 -8.70 -34.44
C VAL A 129 6.86 -9.57 -33.18
N ARG A 130 5.73 -10.14 -32.76
CA ARG A 130 5.67 -10.93 -31.52
C ARG A 130 6.46 -12.24 -31.61
N GLU A 131 6.48 -12.87 -32.77
CA GLU A 131 7.18 -14.14 -32.98
C GLU A 131 8.66 -13.90 -33.26
N GLN A 132 8.94 -12.92 -34.12
CA GLN A 132 10.26 -12.66 -34.64
C GLN A 132 11.20 -12.00 -33.63
N VAL A 133 10.70 -11.06 -32.80
CA VAL A 133 11.53 -10.37 -31.80
C VAL A 133 12.00 -11.32 -30.69
N VAL A 134 11.35 -12.47 -30.46
CA VAL A 134 11.74 -13.40 -29.39
C VAL A 134 12.99 -14.22 -29.77
N HIS A 135 13.39 -14.27 -31.05
CA HIS A 135 14.52 -15.06 -31.53
C HIS A 135 15.89 -14.64 -31.00
N TYR A 136 16.05 -13.47 -30.38
CA TYR A 136 17.32 -13.15 -29.70
C TYR A 136 17.58 -14.06 -28.49
N LEU A 137 16.55 -14.58 -27.82
CA LEU A 137 16.69 -15.42 -26.63
C LEU A 137 17.51 -16.70 -26.88
N PRO A 138 17.18 -17.56 -27.86
CA PRO A 138 18.00 -18.75 -28.14
C PRO A 138 19.44 -18.40 -28.51
N VAL A 139 19.69 -17.27 -29.19
CA VAL A 139 21.06 -16.82 -29.53
C VAL A 139 21.85 -16.44 -28.27
N MET A 140 21.22 -15.70 -27.35
CA MET A 140 21.83 -15.34 -26.06
C MET A 140 22.04 -16.55 -25.15
N ALA A 141 21.24 -17.60 -25.31
CA ALA A 141 21.31 -18.84 -24.53
C ALA A 141 22.35 -19.84 -25.06
N ARG A 142 22.92 -19.66 -26.27
CA ARG A 142 23.88 -20.62 -26.87
C ARG A 142 25.04 -20.99 -25.93
N PRO A 143 25.73 -20.04 -25.25
CA PRO A 143 26.79 -20.39 -24.31
C PRO A 143 26.32 -21.30 -23.19
N LEU A 144 25.13 -21.04 -22.65
CA LEU A 144 24.52 -21.82 -21.58
C LEU A 144 24.18 -23.24 -22.05
N VAL A 145 23.59 -23.38 -23.24
CA VAL A 145 23.24 -24.67 -23.84
C VAL A 145 24.49 -25.52 -24.14
N LEU A 146 25.56 -24.90 -24.65
CA LEU A 146 26.80 -25.61 -24.99
C LEU A 146 27.49 -26.23 -23.77
N HIS A 147 27.31 -25.66 -22.58
CA HIS A 147 27.88 -26.24 -21.35
C HIS A 147 27.22 -27.55 -20.91
N GLN A 148 25.97 -27.84 -21.33
CA GLN A 148 25.16 -29.07 -21.14
C GLN A 148 24.92 -29.58 -19.71
N SER A 149 25.86 -29.40 -18.80
CA SER A 149 25.88 -29.92 -17.43
C SER A 149 25.33 -28.93 -16.40
N HIS A 150 25.28 -27.64 -16.74
CA HIS A 150 24.86 -26.59 -15.83
C HIS A 150 23.45 -26.10 -16.16
N HIS A 151 22.49 -26.46 -15.32
CA HIS A 151 21.11 -25.99 -15.40
C HIS A 151 20.82 -25.05 -14.22
N PRO A 152 21.03 -23.74 -14.38
CA PRO A 152 20.80 -22.79 -13.29
C PRO A 152 19.31 -22.73 -12.98
N VAL A 153 19.00 -22.84 -11.69
CA VAL A 153 17.65 -22.71 -11.16
C VAL A 153 17.46 -21.26 -10.71
N ILE A 154 16.42 -20.60 -11.22
CA ILE A 154 16.18 -19.17 -10.99
C ILE A 154 14.76 -18.97 -10.47
N TRP A 155 14.61 -18.08 -9.48
CA TRP A 155 13.31 -17.64 -9.01
C TRP A 155 12.90 -16.36 -9.71
N THR A 156 11.64 -16.29 -10.16
CA THR A 156 11.06 -15.04 -10.65
C THR A 156 10.75 -14.10 -9.47
N PRO A 157 10.74 -12.78 -9.68
CA PRO A 157 10.09 -11.89 -8.71
C PRO A 157 8.60 -12.23 -8.58
N LEU A 158 7.95 -11.69 -7.55
CA LEU A 158 6.50 -11.81 -7.38
C LEU A 158 5.77 -11.28 -8.63
N TYR A 159 4.81 -12.02 -9.15
CA TYR A 159 3.95 -11.58 -10.24
C TYR A 159 2.53 -12.11 -10.08
N ALA A 160 1.56 -11.48 -10.74
CA ALA A 160 0.18 -11.94 -10.74
C ALA A 160 -0.05 -12.96 -11.86
N ASP A 161 -0.71 -14.08 -11.55
CA ASP A 161 -1.02 -15.21 -12.46
C ASP A 161 -1.65 -14.75 -13.79
N VAL A 162 -2.50 -13.73 -13.74
CA VAL A 162 -3.11 -13.14 -14.95
C VAL A 162 -2.94 -11.63 -14.92
N THR A 163 -1.87 -11.07 -15.50
CA THR A 163 -1.92 -9.69 -16.08
C THR A 163 -0.66 -9.27 -16.86
N ASP A 164 -0.90 -8.77 -18.08
CA ASP A 164 -0.08 -7.77 -18.79
C ASP A 164 -0.46 -6.37 -18.22
N PRO A 165 0.49 -5.44 -17.98
CA PRO A 165 0.21 -4.03 -17.67
C PRO A 165 -0.88 -3.35 -18.52
N LYS A 166 -1.14 -3.81 -19.75
CA LYS A 166 -2.25 -3.35 -20.59
C LYS A 166 -3.63 -3.54 -19.95
N MET A 167 -3.81 -4.58 -19.14
CA MET A 167 -5.08 -4.85 -18.48
C MET A 167 -5.41 -3.78 -17.43
N THR A 168 -4.40 -3.26 -16.72
CA THR A 168 -4.54 -2.17 -15.74
C THR A 168 -5.11 -0.92 -16.40
N ASP A 169 -4.55 -0.51 -17.54
CA ASP A 169 -4.97 0.72 -18.23
C ASP A 169 -6.40 0.59 -18.78
N TYR A 170 -6.75 -0.58 -19.31
CA TYR A 170 -8.12 -0.88 -19.75
C TYR A 170 -9.14 -0.87 -18.59
N LEU A 171 -8.81 -1.50 -17.46
CA LEU A 171 -9.68 -1.52 -16.29
C LEU A 171 -9.90 -0.11 -15.72
N TRP A 172 -8.87 0.74 -15.74
CA TRP A 172 -8.98 2.13 -15.35
C TRP A 172 -9.89 2.92 -16.29
N GLU A 173 -9.73 2.75 -17.60
CA GLU A 173 -10.61 3.39 -18.59
C GLU A 173 -12.09 3.00 -18.36
N LYS A 174 -12.36 1.76 -17.96
CA LYS A 174 -13.69 1.28 -17.61
C LYS A 174 -14.22 1.96 -16.33
N GLU A 175 -13.41 2.11 -15.29
CA GLU A 175 -13.81 2.82 -14.06
C GLU A 175 -14.07 4.30 -14.34
N GLU A 176 -13.21 4.95 -15.12
CA GLU A 176 -13.41 6.32 -15.59
C GLU A 176 -14.71 6.45 -16.40
N CYS A 177 -15.02 5.50 -17.30
CA CYS A 177 -16.31 5.46 -18.00
C CYS A 177 -17.48 5.43 -17.02
N HIS A 178 -17.40 4.62 -15.97
CA HIS A 178 -18.43 4.51 -14.94
C HIS A 178 -18.56 5.79 -14.12
N GLN A 179 -17.45 6.43 -13.74
CA GLN A 179 -17.45 7.72 -13.06
C GLN A 179 -18.10 8.81 -13.92
N GLN A 180 -17.75 8.88 -15.21
CA GLN A 180 -18.37 9.82 -16.14
C GLN A 180 -19.88 9.57 -16.29
N TYR A 181 -20.30 8.31 -16.31
CA TYR A 181 -21.72 7.95 -16.30
C TYR A 181 -22.42 8.49 -15.05
N ASN A 182 -21.85 8.26 -13.85
CA ASN A 182 -22.41 8.75 -12.59
C ASN A 182 -22.49 10.29 -12.54
N ASP A 183 -21.44 10.98 -13.00
CA ASP A 183 -21.44 12.43 -13.15
C ASP A 183 -22.53 12.91 -14.11
N THR A 184 -22.75 12.20 -15.21
CA THR A 184 -23.81 12.49 -16.18
C THR A 184 -25.19 12.32 -15.56
N ILE A 185 -25.41 11.27 -14.75
CA ILE A 185 -26.66 11.06 -14.03
C ILE A 185 -26.88 12.13 -12.96
N SER A 186 -25.83 12.47 -12.19
CA SER A 186 -25.89 13.53 -11.18
C SER A 186 -26.20 14.89 -11.80
N TYR A 187 -25.56 15.23 -12.92
CA TYR A 187 -25.87 16.43 -13.70
C TYR A 187 -27.31 16.42 -14.23
N LYS A 188 -27.82 15.28 -14.72
CA LYS A 188 -29.23 15.16 -15.16
C LYS A 188 -30.21 15.48 -14.03
N LYS A 189 -29.91 15.07 -12.79
CA LYS A 189 -30.74 15.32 -11.60
C LYS A 189 -30.62 16.76 -11.05
N THR A 190 -29.40 17.29 -10.98
CA THR A 190 -29.10 18.53 -10.24
C THR A 190 -28.90 19.76 -11.12
N LYS A 191 -28.72 19.58 -12.44
CA LYS A 191 -28.53 20.63 -13.45
C LYS A 191 -27.47 21.64 -13.02
N ASP A 192 -27.82 22.91 -12.86
CA ASP A 192 -26.88 23.99 -12.56
C ASP A 192 -26.21 23.82 -11.17
N LYS A 193 -26.91 23.17 -10.22
CA LYS A 193 -26.35 22.89 -8.88
C LYS A 193 -25.13 21.97 -8.95
N PHE A 194 -24.97 21.19 -10.02
CA PHE A 194 -23.79 20.33 -10.23
C PHE A 194 -22.47 21.12 -10.27
N PHE A 195 -22.52 22.35 -10.78
CA PHE A 195 -21.36 23.22 -10.99
C PHE A 195 -21.07 24.16 -9.81
N TYR A 196 -21.84 24.07 -8.72
CA TYR A 196 -21.56 24.90 -7.54
C TYR A 196 -20.20 24.50 -6.93
N PRO A 197 -19.31 25.46 -6.61
CA PRO A 197 -17.97 25.17 -6.09
C PRO A 197 -17.98 24.19 -4.91
N LYS A 198 -18.95 24.33 -3.99
CA LYS A 198 -19.14 23.42 -2.85
C LYS A 198 -19.44 21.98 -3.27
N ASN A 199 -20.26 21.79 -4.31
CA ASN A 199 -20.62 20.47 -4.81
C ASN A 199 -19.51 19.84 -5.66
N ILE A 200 -18.71 20.66 -6.37
CA ILE A 200 -17.50 20.20 -7.05
C ILE A 200 -16.48 19.70 -6.02
N ALA A 201 -16.16 20.52 -5.03
CA ALA A 201 -15.23 20.18 -3.95
C ALA A 201 -15.68 18.92 -3.19
N LYS A 202 -16.98 18.81 -2.87
CA LYS A 202 -17.53 17.61 -2.24
C LYS A 202 -17.30 16.36 -3.10
N ARG A 203 -17.60 16.40 -4.40
CA ARG A 203 -17.39 15.25 -5.30
C ARG A 203 -15.93 14.86 -5.44
N GLU A 204 -15.02 15.83 -5.52
CA GLU A 204 -13.58 15.57 -5.56
C GLU A 204 -13.10 14.92 -4.26
N GLN A 205 -13.59 15.40 -3.12
CA GLN A 205 -13.30 14.83 -1.81
C GLN A 205 -13.84 13.40 -1.69
N ASP A 206 -15.09 13.15 -2.12
CA ASP A 206 -15.72 11.83 -2.13
C ASP A 206 -14.94 10.84 -3.01
N ARG A 207 -14.41 11.30 -4.16
CA ARG A 207 -13.53 10.50 -5.02
C ARG A 207 -12.23 10.14 -4.31
N LYS A 208 -11.52 11.14 -3.76
CA LYS A 208 -10.28 10.91 -3.00
C LYS A 208 -10.48 9.94 -1.83
N ARG A 209 -11.64 9.99 -1.18
CA ARG A 209 -12.02 9.04 -0.11
C ARG A 209 -12.25 7.63 -0.63
N LYS A 210 -13.00 7.49 -1.73
CA LYS A 210 -13.20 6.19 -2.39
C LYS A 210 -11.87 5.56 -2.82
N GLU A 211 -10.90 6.37 -3.23
CA GLU A 211 -9.53 5.91 -3.54
C GLU A 211 -8.73 5.49 -2.29
N LEU A 212 -9.01 6.08 -1.12
CA LEU A 212 -8.36 5.79 0.16
C LEU A 212 -8.89 4.51 0.81
N ASP A 213 -10.20 4.27 0.69
CA ASP A 213 -10.91 3.11 1.26
C ASP A 213 -10.63 1.82 0.45
N GLN A 214 -9.34 1.48 0.33
CA GLN A 214 -8.82 0.35 -0.44
C GLN A 214 -9.14 -1.01 0.20
N ASN A 215 -9.66 -1.02 1.44
CA ASN A 215 -9.80 -2.22 2.28
C ASN A 215 -11.26 -2.66 2.52
N VAL A 216 -12.24 -2.16 1.75
CA VAL A 216 -13.66 -2.52 1.94
C VAL A 216 -13.96 -3.99 1.57
N ASN A 217 -12.96 -4.86 1.35
CA ASN A 217 -13.11 -6.31 1.48
C ASN A 217 -11.75 -7.00 1.31
N VAL A 218 -11.20 -7.59 2.37
CA VAL A 218 -10.06 -8.55 2.30
C VAL A 218 -10.34 -9.67 1.27
N ASN A 219 -11.63 -9.99 1.05
CA ASN A 219 -12.08 -10.90 0.00
C ASN A 219 -11.82 -10.44 -1.45
N ARG A 220 -11.50 -9.16 -1.71
CA ARG A 220 -11.19 -8.65 -3.07
C ARG A 220 -9.73 -8.84 -3.47
N GLN A 221 -8.80 -8.96 -2.51
CA GLN A 221 -7.41 -9.34 -2.81
C GLN A 221 -7.32 -10.74 -3.46
N LYS A 222 -8.29 -11.63 -3.19
CA LYS A 222 -8.41 -12.96 -3.82
C LYS A 222 -8.65 -12.94 -5.33
N LYS A 223 -8.88 -11.78 -5.95
CA LYS A 223 -9.05 -11.69 -7.41
C LYS A 223 -7.74 -11.87 -8.19
N HIS A 224 -6.60 -11.49 -7.60
CA HIS A 224 -5.29 -11.60 -8.25
C HIS A 224 -4.41 -12.54 -7.43
N ASN A 225 -4.18 -13.75 -7.93
CA ASN A 225 -3.27 -14.69 -7.30
C ASN A 225 -1.83 -14.24 -7.56
N LEU A 226 -1.13 -13.84 -6.50
CA LEU A 226 0.28 -13.51 -6.56
C LEU A 226 1.10 -14.79 -6.41
N ILE A 227 2.04 -14.99 -7.31
CA ILE A 227 2.87 -16.19 -7.41
C ILE A 227 4.33 -15.79 -7.65
N THR A 228 5.24 -16.68 -7.27
CA THR A 228 6.64 -16.67 -7.68
C THR A 228 6.97 -18.04 -8.24
N SER A 229 7.80 -18.10 -9.27
CA SER A 229 8.03 -19.33 -10.01
C SER A 229 9.49 -19.69 -10.03
N LEU A 230 9.74 -20.99 -9.88
CA LEU A 230 11.04 -21.59 -10.04
C LEU A 230 11.20 -22.01 -11.50
N ALA A 231 12.21 -21.50 -12.17
CA ALA A 231 12.48 -21.75 -13.58
C ALA A 231 13.82 -22.46 -13.79
N MET A 232 13.83 -23.48 -14.65
CA MET A 232 15.01 -24.24 -15.05
C MET A 232 15.01 -24.44 -16.57
N PRO A 233 16.12 -24.15 -17.28
CA PRO A 233 16.16 -24.30 -18.72
C PRO A 233 16.35 -25.77 -19.13
N ALA A 234 15.68 -26.17 -20.23
CA ALA A 234 15.78 -27.48 -20.84
C ALA A 234 16.52 -27.39 -22.19
N PHE A 235 17.55 -28.20 -22.36
CA PHE A 235 18.43 -28.18 -23.53
C PHE A 235 18.27 -29.44 -24.37
N ASP A 236 18.49 -29.31 -25.68
CA ASP A 236 18.71 -30.48 -26.51
C ASP A 236 20.09 -31.07 -26.18
N LYS A 237 20.14 -32.38 -25.97
CA LYS A 237 21.40 -33.11 -25.74
C LYS A 237 22.19 -33.31 -27.03
N LYS A 238 21.57 -33.15 -28.20
CA LYS A 238 22.26 -33.20 -29.49
C LYS A 238 23.08 -31.93 -29.66
N THR A 239 24.40 -32.07 -29.63
CA THR A 239 25.34 -30.97 -29.83
C THR A 239 25.79 -30.81 -31.27
N GLU A 240 25.47 -31.77 -32.14
CA GLU A 240 25.88 -31.79 -33.55
C GLU A 240 24.72 -32.22 -34.46
N MET A 241 24.61 -31.57 -35.62
CA MET A 241 23.65 -31.90 -36.67
C MET A 241 24.27 -31.77 -38.06
N ASN A 242 23.79 -32.59 -38.99
CA ASN A 242 24.14 -32.52 -40.40
C ASN A 242 23.33 -31.43 -41.09
N ILE A 243 23.99 -30.33 -41.47
CA ILE A 243 23.36 -29.21 -42.17
C ILE A 243 23.80 -29.20 -43.63
N THR A 244 22.82 -29.12 -44.53
CA THR A 244 23.02 -28.94 -45.97
C THR A 244 23.13 -27.46 -46.29
N ILE A 245 24.30 -27.00 -46.72
CA ILE A 245 24.57 -25.61 -47.04
C ILE A 245 24.75 -25.48 -48.56
N ARG A 246 24.23 -24.39 -49.13
CA ARG A 246 24.40 -24.06 -50.54
C ARG A 246 25.67 -23.24 -50.71
N ARG A 247 26.72 -23.81 -51.31
CA ARG A 247 28.02 -23.16 -51.52
C ARG A 247 28.20 -22.76 -52.98
N LEU A 248 28.59 -21.51 -53.22
CA LEU A 248 28.96 -21.03 -54.55
C LEU A 248 30.39 -21.48 -54.86
N ILE A 249 30.58 -22.20 -55.96
CA ILE A 249 31.90 -22.68 -56.36
C ILE A 249 32.51 -21.78 -57.44
N ASN A 250 31.71 -21.33 -58.42
CA ASN A 250 32.10 -20.43 -59.51
C ASN A 250 30.96 -19.44 -59.82
N ASP A 251 31.21 -18.42 -60.64
CA ASP A 251 30.27 -17.37 -61.10
C ASP A 251 28.96 -17.94 -61.68
N ASN A 252 28.04 -18.35 -60.79
CA ASN A 252 26.69 -18.93 -61.00
C ASN A 252 26.51 -20.45 -60.78
N TYR A 253 27.48 -21.19 -60.24
CA TYR A 253 27.31 -22.62 -59.91
C TYR A 253 27.26 -22.86 -58.40
N TRP A 254 26.13 -23.37 -57.92
CA TRP A 254 25.85 -23.67 -56.51
C TRP A 254 25.80 -25.18 -56.27
N VAL A 255 26.48 -25.66 -55.24
CA VAL A 255 26.47 -27.07 -54.81
C VAL A 255 25.95 -27.19 -53.40
N TRP A 256 25.17 -28.24 -53.13
CA TRP A 256 24.72 -28.60 -51.79
C TRP A 256 25.82 -29.45 -51.11
N GLU A 257 26.36 -28.93 -50.00
CA GLU A 257 27.37 -29.60 -49.19
C GLU A 257 26.74 -29.95 -47.84
N THR A 258 26.74 -31.22 -47.45
CA THR A 258 26.31 -31.64 -46.09
C THR A 258 27.51 -31.63 -45.18
N LYS A 259 27.46 -30.82 -44.11
CA LYS A 259 28.54 -30.74 -43.12
C LYS A 259 27.97 -30.92 -41.72
N GLU A 260 28.64 -31.73 -40.93
CA GLU A 260 28.37 -31.84 -39.49
C GLU A 260 28.76 -30.51 -38.83
N THR A 261 27.85 -29.99 -38.03
CA THR A 261 27.95 -28.66 -37.42
C THR A 261 27.51 -28.72 -35.98
N LYS A 262 28.23 -28.00 -35.11
CA LYS A 262 27.79 -27.80 -33.74
C LYS A 262 26.50 -27.00 -33.72
N VAL A 263 25.62 -27.39 -32.82
CA VAL A 263 24.31 -26.77 -32.62
C VAL A 263 24.03 -26.59 -31.13
N ALA A 264 23.30 -25.54 -30.81
CA ALA A 264 22.95 -25.19 -29.44
C ALA A 264 21.47 -24.82 -29.40
N HIS A 265 20.63 -25.83 -29.14
CA HIS A 265 19.17 -25.68 -29.11
C HIS A 265 18.64 -25.63 -27.69
N LEU A 266 18.01 -24.51 -27.35
CA LEU A 266 17.16 -24.38 -26.16
C LEU A 266 15.78 -24.96 -26.49
N LEU A 267 15.39 -26.05 -25.80
CA LEU A 267 14.06 -26.67 -26.00
C LEU A 267 12.96 -25.85 -25.33
N GLY A 268 13.27 -25.25 -24.18
CA GLY A 268 12.32 -24.43 -23.43
C GLY A 268 12.75 -24.22 -21.98
N VAL A 269 11.81 -23.80 -21.15
CA VAL A 269 11.99 -23.60 -19.72
C VAL A 269 10.90 -24.37 -18.98
N VAL A 270 11.30 -25.14 -17.98
CA VAL A 270 10.38 -25.81 -17.05
C VAL A 270 10.20 -24.90 -15.86
N GLY A 271 8.94 -24.63 -15.52
CA GLY A 271 8.54 -23.77 -14.40
C GLY A 271 7.67 -24.53 -13.40
N THR A 272 7.79 -24.20 -12.12
CA THR A 272 6.76 -24.52 -11.11
C THR A 272 6.42 -23.27 -10.33
N ASP A 273 5.12 -23.05 -10.11
CA ASP A 273 4.61 -21.87 -9.44
C ASP A 273 4.44 -22.14 -7.93
N VAL A 274 4.75 -21.12 -7.14
CA VAL A 274 4.57 -21.09 -5.68
C VAL A 274 3.69 -19.89 -5.35
N PRO A 275 2.45 -20.12 -4.87
CA PRO A 275 1.57 -19.06 -4.41
C PRO A 275 2.17 -18.28 -3.23
N GLU A 276 1.99 -16.97 -3.23
CA GLU A 276 2.38 -16.12 -2.09
C GLU A 276 1.60 -16.50 -0.82
N ALA A 277 0.34 -16.93 -0.97
CA ALA A 277 -0.49 -17.38 0.14
C ALA A 277 0.13 -18.56 0.89
N ASP A 278 0.78 -19.49 0.18
CA ASP A 278 1.46 -20.65 0.78
C ASP A 278 2.71 -20.22 1.55
N LEU A 279 3.45 -19.21 1.03
CA LEU A 279 4.59 -18.60 1.74
C LEU A 279 4.12 -17.89 3.02
N ARG A 280 2.99 -17.20 2.95
CA ARG A 280 2.38 -16.52 4.10
C ARG A 280 1.91 -17.49 5.17
N GLU A 281 1.29 -18.60 4.77
CA GLU A 281 0.91 -19.69 5.68
C GLU A 281 2.15 -20.30 6.36
N ALA A 282 3.22 -20.53 5.60
CA ALA A 282 4.48 -21.08 6.14
C ALA A 282 5.13 -20.21 7.23
N MET A 283 4.88 -18.90 7.23
CA MET A 283 5.37 -17.98 8.28
C MET A 283 4.60 -18.07 9.60
N SER A 284 3.47 -18.80 9.66
CA SER A 284 2.68 -19.07 10.86
C SER A 284 2.34 -17.83 11.73
N PRO A 285 1.49 -16.90 11.25
CA PRO A 285 1.14 -15.67 11.96
C PRO A 285 0.62 -15.89 13.39
N HIS A 286 -0.15 -16.98 13.61
CA HIS A 286 -0.68 -17.36 14.91
C HIS A 286 0.39 -17.71 15.95
N ILE A 287 1.59 -18.12 15.52
CA ILE A 287 2.72 -18.42 16.41
C ILE A 287 3.44 -17.14 16.82
N LEU A 288 3.61 -16.20 15.88
CA LEU A 288 4.26 -14.91 16.13
C LEU A 288 3.46 -14.05 17.11
N GLY A 289 2.13 -14.12 17.04
CA GLY A 289 1.23 -13.42 17.93
C GLY A 289 0.97 -11.96 17.52
N VAL A 290 0.33 -11.22 18.41
CA VAL A 290 -0.20 -9.88 18.14
C VAL A 290 0.93 -8.89 17.87
N ASN A 291 0.78 -8.04 16.85
CA ASN A 291 1.73 -6.97 16.46
C ASN A 291 3.14 -7.44 16.05
N ASN A 292 3.36 -8.76 16.00
CA ASN A 292 4.55 -9.40 15.47
C ASN A 292 4.22 -9.98 14.09
N TYR A 293 5.18 -9.98 13.18
CA TYR A 293 4.98 -10.51 11.83
C TYR A 293 6.30 -10.92 11.21
N ALA A 294 6.20 -11.71 10.15
CA ALA A 294 7.34 -12.06 9.32
C ALA A 294 7.06 -11.67 7.88
N PHE A 295 8.13 -11.47 7.12
CA PHE A 295 8.07 -11.10 5.73
C PHE A 295 9.28 -11.65 4.97
N ILE A 296 9.15 -11.78 3.66
CA ILE A 296 10.19 -12.33 2.79
C ILE A 296 10.63 -11.26 1.80
N VAL A 297 11.95 -11.11 1.67
CA VAL A 297 12.59 -10.13 0.78
C VAL A 297 13.52 -10.84 -0.20
N THR A 298 13.54 -10.37 -1.44
CA THR A 298 14.49 -10.81 -2.47
C THR A 298 15.89 -10.22 -2.27
N ASN A 299 16.90 -10.80 -2.94
CA ASN A 299 18.25 -10.25 -3.04
C ASN A 299 18.34 -8.87 -3.74
N ASN A 300 17.23 -8.31 -4.23
CA ASN A 300 17.16 -6.95 -4.76
C ASN A 300 16.55 -5.94 -3.75
N GLY A 301 16.09 -6.40 -2.59
CA GLY A 301 15.38 -5.58 -1.60
C GLY A 301 13.86 -5.53 -1.80
N PHE A 302 13.33 -6.19 -2.84
CA PHE A 302 11.89 -6.23 -3.10
C PHE A 302 11.16 -7.22 -2.21
N ILE A 303 9.99 -6.83 -1.73
CA ILE A 303 9.11 -7.62 -0.88
C ILE A 303 8.41 -8.69 -1.71
N VAL A 304 8.42 -9.93 -1.21
CA VAL A 304 7.63 -11.05 -1.73
C VAL A 304 6.31 -11.17 -0.98
N THR A 305 6.36 -11.10 0.35
CA THR A 305 5.18 -11.13 1.24
C THR A 305 5.44 -10.22 2.42
N HIS A 306 4.46 -9.41 2.81
CA HIS A 306 4.50 -8.51 3.98
C HIS A 306 3.06 -8.07 4.34
N PRO A 307 2.69 -7.92 5.63
CA PRO A 307 1.33 -7.52 6.02
C PRO A 307 0.83 -6.21 5.39
N ASP A 308 1.69 -5.19 5.33
CA ASP A 308 1.39 -3.89 4.71
C ASP A 308 1.64 -3.83 3.18
N LEU A 309 1.94 -4.95 2.51
CA LEU A 309 2.06 -4.97 1.05
C LEU A 309 0.67 -4.72 0.41
N ARG A 310 0.54 -3.63 -0.35
CA ARG A 310 -0.71 -3.27 -1.04
C ARG A 310 -0.54 -3.27 -2.56
N PRO A 311 -0.64 -4.44 -3.22
CA PRO A 311 -0.35 -4.59 -4.64
C PRO A 311 -1.48 -4.08 -5.55
N VAL A 312 -2.70 -3.93 -5.01
CA VAL A 312 -3.90 -3.53 -5.76
C VAL A 312 -4.37 -2.14 -5.32
N PHE A 313 -4.94 -1.40 -6.26
CA PHE A 313 -5.67 -0.14 -6.06
C PHE A 313 -7.11 -0.33 -6.54
N GLY A 314 -8.07 -0.38 -5.61
CA GLY A 314 -9.43 -0.82 -5.91
C GLY A 314 -9.43 -2.29 -6.35
N ASP A 315 -9.80 -2.54 -7.61
CA ASP A 315 -9.70 -3.87 -8.25
C ASP A 315 -8.59 -3.94 -9.32
N ILE A 316 -7.68 -2.96 -9.34
CA ILE A 316 -6.69 -2.75 -10.39
C ILE A 316 -5.29 -2.98 -9.83
N LEU A 317 -4.50 -3.86 -10.46
CA LEU A 317 -3.13 -4.12 -10.05
C LEU A 317 -2.24 -2.88 -10.30
N LYS A 318 -1.49 -2.43 -9.28
CA LYS A 318 -0.61 -1.27 -9.37
C LYS A 318 0.55 -1.57 -10.33
N PRO A 319 0.95 -0.67 -11.26
CA PRO A 319 2.02 -0.96 -12.22
C PRO A 319 3.38 -1.37 -11.65
N ASN A 320 3.69 -0.98 -10.40
CA ASN A 320 4.97 -1.24 -9.72
C ASN A 320 4.87 -2.26 -8.58
N TYR A 321 3.76 -3.01 -8.47
CA TYR A 321 3.46 -3.91 -7.35
C TYR A 321 4.58 -4.90 -7.00
N ASN A 322 5.35 -5.36 -7.99
CA ASN A 322 6.44 -6.32 -7.83
C ASN A 322 7.83 -5.71 -7.58
N SER A 323 7.90 -4.39 -7.39
CA SER A 323 9.14 -3.63 -7.19
C SER A 323 9.06 -2.70 -5.98
N ILE A 324 8.26 -3.11 -4.99
CA ILE A 324 8.12 -2.43 -3.70
C ILE A 324 9.26 -2.91 -2.80
N ASP A 325 10.10 -1.97 -2.37
CA ASP A 325 11.28 -2.25 -1.54
C ASP A 325 10.94 -2.24 -0.04
N VAL A 326 11.72 -2.97 0.77
CA VAL A 326 11.56 -2.99 2.25
C VAL A 326 11.59 -1.58 2.86
N THR A 327 12.42 -0.66 2.33
CA THR A 327 12.49 0.73 2.82
C THR A 327 11.21 1.53 2.58
N GLU A 328 10.32 1.06 1.69
CA GLU A 328 9.07 1.75 1.34
C GLU A 328 7.90 1.32 2.24
N VAL A 329 8.07 0.21 2.97
CA VAL A 329 7.02 -0.37 3.81
C VAL A 329 7.38 -0.25 5.29
N GLU A 330 8.65 -0.50 5.65
CA GLU A 330 9.14 -0.34 7.01
C GLU A 330 9.56 1.11 7.27
N LEU A 331 8.65 1.89 7.85
CA LEU A 331 8.84 3.32 8.09
C LEU A 331 9.57 3.54 9.43
N VAL A 332 10.81 4.01 9.39
CA VAL A 332 11.58 4.36 10.61
C VAL A 332 11.04 5.65 11.24
N GLU A 333 11.12 5.75 12.57
CA GLU A 333 10.86 7.00 13.28
C GLU A 333 11.94 8.05 12.94
N SER A 334 11.65 8.90 11.95
CA SER A 334 12.50 10.01 11.52
C SER A 334 11.66 11.20 11.06
N ASP A 335 12.26 12.40 11.11
CA ASP A 335 11.70 13.66 10.59
C ASP A 335 12.16 13.94 9.14
N ASN A 336 12.80 12.96 8.50
CA ASN A 336 13.23 13.07 7.12
C ASN A 336 12.05 13.21 6.16
N ASN A 337 12.29 13.92 5.05
CA ASN A 337 11.34 14.01 3.95
C ASN A 337 11.11 12.64 3.28
N ALA A 338 10.01 12.54 2.52
CA ALA A 338 9.70 11.38 1.70
C ALA A 338 10.92 10.96 0.85
N ARG A 339 11.15 9.64 0.75
CA ARG A 339 12.28 9.02 0.01
C ARG A 339 13.69 9.35 0.53
N VAL A 340 13.82 10.05 1.66
CA VAL A 340 15.10 10.20 2.39
C VAL A 340 15.14 9.19 3.53
N PHE A 341 15.60 7.99 3.22
CA PHE A 341 15.59 6.86 4.17
C PHE A 341 16.64 7.02 5.26
N ASP A 342 16.26 6.66 6.50
CA ASP A 342 17.19 6.65 7.63
C ASP A 342 18.30 5.60 7.44
N ARG A 343 19.47 5.84 8.03
CA ARG A 343 20.61 4.94 7.91
C ARG A 343 20.32 3.56 8.53
N SER A 344 19.49 3.49 9.57
CA SER A 344 19.13 2.23 10.24
C SER A 344 18.45 1.24 9.29
N ILE A 345 17.40 1.67 8.58
CA ILE A 345 16.70 0.82 7.60
C ILE A 345 17.55 0.49 6.39
N LEU A 346 18.38 1.43 5.91
CA LEU A 346 19.33 1.15 4.83
C LEU A 346 20.36 0.10 5.24
N THR A 347 20.80 0.12 6.49
CA THR A 347 21.74 -0.88 7.03
C THR A 347 21.07 -2.25 7.18
N LEU A 348 19.83 -2.30 7.69
CA LEU A 348 19.04 -3.55 7.74
C LEU A 348 18.85 -4.14 6.33
N ARG A 349 18.47 -3.29 5.37
CA ARG A 349 18.31 -3.68 3.96
C ARG A 349 19.60 -4.23 3.37
N ASP A 350 20.75 -3.64 3.66
CA ASP A 350 22.05 -4.13 3.18
C ASP A 350 22.35 -5.54 3.71
N TYR A 351 22.09 -5.81 4.99
CA TYR A 351 22.22 -7.16 5.56
C TYR A 351 21.27 -8.16 4.90
N ILE A 352 20.01 -7.76 4.67
CA ILE A 352 19.00 -8.59 4.01
C ILE A 352 19.44 -8.98 2.58
N ILE A 353 19.93 -8.00 1.81
CA ILE A 353 20.38 -8.18 0.42
C ILE A 353 21.68 -8.98 0.35
N ASN A 354 22.58 -8.76 1.32
CA ASN A 354 23.80 -9.56 1.48
C ASN A 354 23.51 -10.95 2.05
N GLN A 355 22.24 -11.26 2.34
CA GLN A 355 21.75 -12.56 2.82
C GLN A 355 22.56 -13.07 4.01
N THR A 356 22.91 -12.16 4.93
CA THR A 356 23.56 -12.50 6.19
C THR A 356 22.52 -12.97 7.21
N THR A 357 22.96 -13.65 8.27
CA THR A 357 22.11 -13.98 9.41
C THR A 357 22.46 -13.06 10.57
N GLY A 358 21.45 -12.47 11.22
CA GLY A 358 21.66 -11.60 12.37
C GLY A 358 20.39 -10.89 12.82
N ASP A 359 20.58 -9.89 13.66
CA ASP A 359 19.52 -9.14 14.31
C ASP A 359 19.81 -7.64 14.41
N ARG A 360 18.74 -6.84 14.45
CA ARG A 360 18.76 -5.37 14.62
C ARG A 360 17.51 -4.85 15.31
N GLU A 361 17.69 -3.96 16.27
CA GLU A 361 16.59 -3.21 16.90
C GLU A 361 16.41 -1.87 16.18
N ILE A 362 15.17 -1.55 15.77
CA ILE A 362 14.80 -0.31 15.08
C ILE A 362 13.44 0.16 15.60
N THR A 363 13.34 1.45 15.89
CA THR A 363 12.06 2.09 16.21
C THR A 363 11.34 2.49 14.93
N VAL A 364 10.15 1.94 14.71
CA VAL A 364 9.36 2.16 13.49
C VAL A 364 8.04 2.83 13.79
N LYS A 365 7.62 3.69 12.86
CA LYS A 365 6.26 4.24 12.73
C LYS A 365 5.41 3.22 11.99
N TYR A 366 4.23 2.92 12.50
CA TYR A 366 3.28 2.08 11.80
C TYR A 366 1.85 2.59 12.00
N HIS A 367 0.94 2.14 11.15
CA HIS A 367 -0.41 2.70 11.08
C HIS A 367 -1.49 1.67 11.42
N TYR A 368 -2.66 2.18 11.80
CA TYR A 368 -3.91 1.42 11.95
C TYR A 368 -5.02 2.06 11.12
N ASP A 369 -6.13 1.33 10.97
CA ASP A 369 -7.38 1.82 10.37
C ASP A 369 -7.20 2.48 9.00
N ASN A 370 -6.49 1.80 8.09
CA ASN A 370 -6.24 2.32 6.74
C ASN A 370 -5.55 3.69 6.72
N ILE A 371 -4.48 3.86 7.51
CA ILE A 371 -3.67 5.09 7.55
C ILE A 371 -4.48 6.25 8.15
N ARG A 372 -5.29 5.99 9.17
CA ARG A 372 -6.03 7.02 9.93
C ARG A 372 -5.51 7.22 11.35
N ARG A 373 -4.79 6.23 11.88
CA ARG A 373 -4.09 6.30 13.17
C ARG A 373 -2.67 5.83 12.99
N ALA A 374 -1.74 6.41 13.74
CA ALA A 374 -0.35 5.99 13.79
C ALA A 374 0.06 5.69 15.22
N THR A 375 1.15 4.94 15.36
CA THR A 375 1.88 4.80 16.63
C THR A 375 3.33 4.44 16.30
N THR A 376 4.19 4.46 17.31
CA THR A 376 5.58 4.04 17.20
C THR A 376 5.83 2.81 18.07
N ALA A 377 6.63 1.89 17.57
CA ALA A 377 7.08 0.73 18.35
C ALA A 377 8.54 0.42 18.07
N GLU A 378 9.23 0.01 19.12
CA GLU A 378 10.56 -0.57 19.05
C GLU A 378 10.44 -2.05 18.62
N ARG A 379 11.02 -2.37 17.47
CA ARG A 379 10.98 -3.72 16.89
C ARG A 379 12.38 -4.30 16.79
N HIS A 380 12.50 -5.55 17.19
CA HIS A 380 13.67 -6.39 17.00
C HIS A 380 13.48 -7.23 15.73
N TYR A 381 14.27 -6.94 14.71
CA TYR A 381 14.27 -7.64 13.43
C TYR A 381 15.32 -8.74 13.45
N TYR A 382 14.89 -9.98 13.27
CA TYR A 382 15.74 -11.13 13.02
C TYR A 382 15.69 -11.48 11.54
N TYR A 383 16.83 -11.65 10.90
CA TYR A 383 16.89 -11.96 9.47
C TYR A 383 17.85 -13.12 9.19
N SER A 384 17.47 -13.97 8.24
CA SER A 384 18.31 -15.10 7.79
C SER A 384 17.98 -15.49 6.36
N ILE A 385 18.99 -16.02 5.65
CA ILE A 385 18.81 -16.58 4.31
C ILE A 385 17.92 -17.83 4.34
N VAL A 386 17.11 -17.99 3.30
CA VAL A 386 16.48 -19.27 2.98
C VAL A 386 17.39 -20.01 2.01
N GLU A 387 18.06 -21.05 2.52
CA GLU A 387 19.07 -21.81 1.78
C GLU A 387 18.57 -22.29 0.40
N GLY A 388 19.43 -22.15 -0.61
CA GLY A 388 19.10 -22.51 -2.00
C GLY A 388 18.19 -21.52 -2.74
N THR A 389 17.81 -20.39 -2.13
CA THR A 389 16.94 -19.37 -2.76
C THR A 389 17.56 -17.97 -2.72
N PRO A 390 17.06 -17.01 -3.53
CA PRO A 390 17.45 -15.61 -3.41
C PRO A 390 16.69 -14.89 -2.28
N PHE A 391 15.94 -15.60 -1.45
CA PHE A 391 15.07 -15.02 -0.44
C PHE A 391 15.76 -14.95 0.94
N THR A 392 15.44 -13.89 1.67
CA THR A 392 15.78 -13.70 3.07
C THR A 392 14.47 -13.55 3.83
N VAL A 393 14.27 -14.35 4.88
CA VAL A 393 13.13 -14.23 5.79
C VAL A 393 13.53 -13.25 6.89
N VAL A 394 12.61 -12.35 7.23
CA VAL A 394 12.75 -11.38 8.30
C VAL A 394 11.58 -11.55 9.26
N VAL A 395 11.85 -11.62 10.56
CA VAL A 395 10.85 -11.68 11.63
C VAL A 395 10.99 -10.42 12.47
N ALA A 396 9.92 -9.64 12.55
CA ALA A 396 9.85 -8.41 13.32
C ALA A 396 9.08 -8.67 14.62
N LEU A 397 9.79 -8.64 15.75
CA LEU A 397 9.23 -8.90 17.08
C LEU A 397 9.30 -7.66 17.95
N GLN A 398 8.26 -7.40 18.72
CA GLN A 398 8.26 -6.39 19.78
C GLN A 398 8.59 -7.06 21.12
N GLU A 399 9.78 -7.64 21.26
CA GLU A 399 10.13 -8.58 22.34
C GLU A 399 9.86 -8.07 23.76
N LYS A 400 10.10 -6.78 24.01
CA LYS A 400 9.86 -6.13 25.31
C LYS A 400 8.39 -6.24 25.76
N HIS A 401 7.46 -6.33 24.80
CA HIS A 401 6.01 -6.30 25.03
C HIS A 401 5.31 -7.62 24.63
N PHE A 402 5.82 -8.32 23.60
CA PHE A 402 5.14 -9.46 22.95
C PHE A 402 6.04 -10.70 22.77
N GLY A 403 7.05 -10.89 23.63
CA GLY A 403 7.98 -12.04 23.55
C GLY A 403 7.44 -13.38 24.06
N TYR A 404 6.23 -13.45 24.62
CA TYR A 404 5.69 -14.67 25.23
C TYR A 404 4.24 -14.97 24.81
N ARG A 405 3.98 -16.23 24.47
CA ARG A 405 2.64 -16.76 24.16
C ARG A 405 2.11 -17.66 25.27
N VAL A 406 0.79 -17.70 25.42
CA VAL A 406 0.12 -18.63 26.33
C VAL A 406 0.16 -20.02 25.72
N LYS A 407 0.83 -20.97 26.40
CA LYS A 407 0.79 -22.38 26.00
C LYS A 407 -0.35 -23.10 26.69
N ILE A 408 -0.94 -24.05 25.97
CA ILE A 408 -1.99 -24.92 26.48
C ILE A 408 -1.39 -25.84 27.56
N PRO A 409 -2.06 -26.01 28.71
CA PRO A 409 -1.62 -26.95 29.75
C PRO A 409 -1.47 -28.38 29.22
N GLU A 410 -0.43 -29.11 29.65
CA GLU A 410 -0.12 -30.48 29.16
C GLU A 410 -1.31 -31.45 29.25
N ARG A 411 -2.16 -31.33 30.29
CA ARG A 411 -3.38 -32.14 30.45
C ARG A 411 -4.35 -32.06 29.26
N PHE A 412 -4.31 -30.96 28.50
CA PHE A 412 -5.15 -30.77 27.32
C PHE A 412 -4.46 -31.25 26.04
N GLN A 413 -3.13 -31.42 26.04
CA GLN A 413 -2.37 -31.93 24.89
C GLN A 413 -2.60 -33.43 24.68
N THR A 414 -2.97 -34.17 25.73
CA THR A 414 -3.25 -35.62 25.72
C THR A 414 -4.72 -35.97 25.54
N LEU A 415 -5.61 -34.99 25.35
CA LEU A 415 -7.03 -35.24 25.16
C LEU A 415 -7.31 -35.92 23.81
N ASN A 416 -7.60 -37.22 23.85
CA ASN A 416 -8.28 -37.93 22.76
C ASN A 416 -9.75 -37.51 22.73
N THR A 417 -10.02 -36.31 22.25
CA THR A 417 -11.39 -35.77 22.19
C THR A 417 -12.16 -36.51 21.10
N THR A 418 -13.23 -37.24 21.47
CA THR A 418 -14.12 -37.86 20.48
C THR A 418 -14.91 -36.77 19.72
N ARG A 419 -15.25 -37.03 18.45
CA ARG A 419 -15.94 -36.08 17.55
C ARG A 419 -17.23 -35.50 18.14
N THR A 420 -17.92 -36.25 18.99
CA THR A 420 -19.15 -35.83 19.68
C THR A 420 -18.92 -34.72 20.71
N THR A 421 -17.81 -34.78 21.44
CA THR A 421 -17.47 -33.80 22.49
C THR A 421 -16.96 -32.48 21.90
N LEU A 422 -16.41 -32.51 20.68
CA LEU A 422 -15.99 -31.30 19.95
C LEU A 422 -17.20 -30.48 19.49
N LEU A 423 -18.22 -31.13 18.94
CA LEU A 423 -19.45 -30.46 18.51
C LEU A 423 -20.15 -29.75 19.67
N ASP A 424 -20.05 -30.28 20.89
CA ASP A 424 -20.64 -29.67 22.10
C ASP A 424 -20.07 -28.29 22.47
N PHE A 425 -18.90 -27.91 21.93
CA PHE A 425 -18.33 -26.56 22.11
C PHE A 425 -18.82 -25.55 21.07
N PHE A 426 -19.41 -26.03 19.97
CA PHE A 426 -19.76 -25.23 18.80
C PHE A 426 -21.21 -25.44 18.34
N LYS A 427 -22.10 -25.84 19.26
CA LYS A 427 -23.54 -26.02 18.96
C LYS A 427 -24.28 -24.70 18.70
N ASP A 428 -23.82 -23.63 19.32
CA ASP A 428 -24.42 -22.29 19.18
C ASP A 428 -23.88 -21.61 17.92
N ASP A 429 -24.61 -20.66 17.33
CA ASP A 429 -24.17 -19.94 16.11
C ASP A 429 -23.34 -18.68 16.39
N GLU A 430 -23.19 -18.31 17.67
CA GLU A 430 -22.55 -17.07 18.15
C GLU A 430 -21.02 -17.20 18.28
N TRP A 431 -20.38 -17.78 17.26
CA TRP A 431 -18.92 -17.84 17.15
C TRP A 431 -18.44 -17.79 15.71
N ARG A 432 -17.20 -17.31 15.53
CA ARG A 432 -16.42 -17.34 14.29
C ARG A 432 -14.99 -17.73 14.61
N ILE A 433 -14.32 -18.31 13.62
CA ILE A 433 -12.89 -18.62 13.67
C ILE A 433 -12.18 -17.87 12.56
N HIS A 434 -10.89 -17.65 12.74
CA HIS A 434 -10.05 -16.98 11.74
C HIS A 434 -10.15 -17.71 10.39
N PRO A 435 -10.63 -17.06 9.32
CA PRO A 435 -10.96 -17.76 8.08
C PRO A 435 -9.72 -18.20 7.30
N ASP A 436 -8.59 -17.51 7.47
CA ASP A 436 -7.36 -17.76 6.69
C ASP A 436 -6.37 -18.72 7.38
N TRP A 437 -6.67 -19.23 8.58
CA TRP A 437 -5.76 -20.15 9.28
C TRP A 437 -6.12 -21.61 9.05
N LEU A 438 -5.12 -22.46 8.83
CA LEU A 438 -5.31 -23.90 8.58
C LEU A 438 -5.36 -24.69 9.90
N TYR A 439 -6.57 -24.85 10.46
CA TYR A 439 -6.77 -25.65 11.67
C TYR A 439 -6.70 -27.17 11.44
N CYS A 440 -7.20 -27.66 10.30
CA CYS A 440 -7.25 -29.09 9.95
C CYS A 440 -7.24 -29.27 8.42
N ARG A 441 -6.43 -30.21 7.90
CA ARG A 441 -6.47 -30.64 6.48
C ARG A 441 -7.30 -31.94 6.38
N TYR A 442 -8.32 -31.97 5.51
CA TYR A 442 -9.14 -33.18 5.36
C TYR A 442 -8.30 -34.35 4.80
N ALA A 443 -8.45 -35.53 5.40
CA ALA A 443 -7.96 -36.86 4.98
C ALA A 443 -6.53 -37.31 5.36
N TYR A 444 -5.63 -36.42 5.78
CA TYR A 444 -4.30 -36.80 6.31
C TYR A 444 -3.99 -35.99 7.58
N ASP A 445 -3.31 -36.59 8.55
CA ASP A 445 -2.95 -36.07 9.89
C ASP A 445 -2.02 -34.82 9.87
N ASP A 446 -1.93 -34.10 8.76
CA ASP A 446 -1.03 -32.96 8.47
C ASP A 446 -1.68 -31.58 8.78
N GLY A 447 -2.43 -31.46 9.88
CA GLY A 447 -2.91 -30.17 10.39
C GLY A 447 -2.02 -29.62 11.50
N ASP A 448 -2.07 -28.30 11.78
CA ASP A 448 -1.40 -27.75 12.98
C ASP A 448 -2.16 -28.19 14.23
N LYS A 449 -1.71 -29.33 14.77
CA LYS A 449 -2.25 -29.94 15.99
C LYS A 449 -2.20 -28.97 17.17
N GLU A 450 -1.19 -28.11 17.27
CA GLU A 450 -1.08 -27.16 18.37
C GLU A 450 -2.15 -26.07 18.26
N LEU A 451 -2.35 -25.51 17.06
CA LEU A 451 -3.39 -24.51 16.82
C LEU A 451 -4.80 -25.07 17.08
N MET A 452 -5.08 -26.28 16.59
CA MET A 452 -6.39 -26.93 16.79
C MET A 452 -6.65 -27.21 18.28
N LEU A 453 -5.66 -27.70 19.02
CA LEU A 453 -5.78 -27.89 20.46
C LEU A 453 -5.98 -26.56 21.20
N SER A 454 -5.35 -25.48 20.73
CA SER A 454 -5.51 -24.14 21.32
C SER A 454 -6.94 -23.64 21.14
N LEU A 455 -7.51 -23.83 19.94
CA LEU A 455 -8.90 -23.50 19.64
C LEU A 455 -9.88 -24.24 20.55
N ILE A 456 -9.66 -25.55 20.77
CA ILE A 456 -10.52 -26.36 21.66
C ILE A 456 -10.40 -25.89 23.11
N TYR A 457 -9.18 -25.59 23.57
CA TYR A 457 -8.94 -25.08 24.91
C TYR A 457 -9.66 -23.74 25.13
N ASP A 458 -9.49 -22.81 24.20
CA ASP A 458 -10.13 -21.48 24.25
C ASP A 458 -11.65 -21.59 24.17
N ALA A 459 -12.19 -22.49 23.35
CA ALA A 459 -13.63 -22.74 23.25
C ALA A 459 -14.22 -23.29 24.56
N ASN A 460 -13.46 -24.12 25.28
CA ASN A 460 -13.84 -24.61 26.60
C ASN A 460 -13.81 -23.48 27.65
N MET A 461 -12.73 -22.67 27.67
CA MET A 461 -12.59 -21.56 28.62
C MET A 461 -13.64 -20.46 28.42
N THR A 462 -14.02 -20.19 27.18
CA THR A 462 -15.01 -19.14 26.86
C THR A 462 -16.46 -19.64 26.91
N LYS A 463 -16.72 -20.93 27.14
CA LYS A 463 -18.08 -21.51 27.12
C LYS A 463 -18.96 -20.96 28.25
N GLY A 464 -18.40 -20.84 29.45
CA GLY A 464 -19.12 -20.35 30.64
C GLY A 464 -19.52 -18.88 30.56
N ILE A 465 -18.72 -18.05 29.88
CA ILE A 465 -18.86 -16.59 29.87
C ILE A 465 -20.26 -16.14 29.42
N PHE A 466 -20.76 -16.69 28.31
CA PHE A 466 -22.06 -16.30 27.77
C PHE A 466 -23.21 -17.20 28.20
N THR A 467 -22.94 -18.48 28.52
CA THR A 467 -23.98 -19.41 29.00
C THR A 467 -24.45 -19.08 30.42
N GLU A 468 -23.52 -18.74 31.32
CA GLU A 468 -23.86 -18.25 32.66
C GLU A 468 -24.54 -16.87 32.58
N ALA A 469 -24.07 -15.97 31.70
CA ALA A 469 -24.69 -14.67 31.49
C ALA A 469 -26.13 -14.77 30.94
N LYS A 470 -26.47 -15.80 30.17
CA LYS A 470 -27.85 -16.07 29.67
C LYS A 470 -28.75 -16.69 30.75
N ASN A 471 -28.19 -17.44 31.69
CA ASN A 471 -28.92 -18.16 32.74
C ASN A 471 -29.05 -17.39 34.06
N ASP A 472 -28.30 -16.30 34.25
CA ASP A 472 -28.30 -15.53 35.50
C ASP A 472 -29.71 -14.98 35.81
N THR A 473 -30.23 -15.42 36.94
CA THR A 473 -31.53 -15.05 37.52
C THR A 473 -31.59 -13.59 38.01
N ASP A 474 -30.46 -12.89 38.09
CA ASP A 474 -30.37 -11.48 38.55
C ASP A 474 -30.65 -10.46 37.43
N LYS A 475 -31.71 -10.72 36.64
CA LYS A 475 -32.16 -9.92 35.48
C LYS A 475 -32.19 -8.41 35.73
N LYS A 476 -32.46 -7.95 36.97
CA LYS A 476 -32.63 -6.54 37.31
C LYS A 476 -31.36 -5.70 37.16
N LYS A 477 -30.21 -6.14 37.72
CA LYS A 477 -28.94 -5.37 37.64
C LYS A 477 -28.38 -5.35 36.23
N LYS A 478 -28.54 -6.47 35.51
CA LYS A 478 -28.16 -6.62 34.10
C LYS A 478 -28.92 -5.63 33.21
N THR A 479 -30.25 -5.56 33.34
CA THR A 479 -31.08 -4.59 32.60
C THR A 479 -30.81 -3.13 32.96
N GLU A 480 -30.28 -2.83 34.14
CA GLU A 480 -29.96 -1.45 34.53
C GLU A 480 -28.68 -0.95 33.84
N PHE A 481 -27.62 -1.75 33.83
CA PHE A 481 -26.38 -1.43 33.12
C PHE A 481 -26.61 -1.38 31.59
N GLU A 482 -27.30 -2.37 31.03
CA GLU A 482 -27.65 -2.44 29.61
C GLU A 482 -28.44 -1.19 29.17
N LYS A 483 -29.47 -0.80 29.94
CA LYS A 483 -30.29 0.39 29.62
C LYS A 483 -29.56 1.71 29.84
N ARG A 484 -28.71 1.79 30.88
CA ARG A 484 -28.00 3.03 31.24
C ARG A 484 -26.89 3.39 30.26
N PHE A 485 -26.17 2.38 29.74
CA PHE A 485 -25.04 2.60 28.84
C PHE A 485 -25.37 2.26 27.38
N GLY A 486 -26.59 1.78 27.08
CA GLY A 486 -27.02 1.45 25.72
C GLY A 486 -26.16 0.37 25.08
N VAL A 487 -25.84 -0.69 25.83
CA VAL A 487 -25.01 -1.81 25.37
C VAL A 487 -25.77 -2.61 24.31
N THR A 488 -25.16 -2.81 23.14
CA THR A 488 -25.76 -3.57 22.03
C THR A 488 -25.20 -4.97 21.90
N LEU A 489 -23.88 -5.13 22.11
CA LEU A 489 -23.15 -6.38 21.89
C LEU A 489 -21.99 -6.50 22.89
N ALA A 490 -21.72 -7.72 23.36
CA ALA A 490 -20.48 -8.07 24.07
C ALA A 490 -19.73 -9.15 23.30
N PHE A 491 -18.40 -9.10 23.29
CA PHE A 491 -17.57 -10.07 22.58
C PHE A 491 -16.30 -10.44 23.33
N VAL A 492 -15.76 -11.59 22.96
CA VAL A 492 -14.42 -12.06 23.34
C VAL A 492 -13.75 -12.68 22.12
N ALA A 493 -12.51 -12.28 21.87
CA ALA A 493 -11.65 -12.94 20.90
C ALA A 493 -10.40 -13.47 21.59
N THR A 494 -9.92 -14.62 21.12
CA THR A 494 -8.77 -15.30 21.71
C THR A 494 -7.65 -15.48 20.69
N HIS A 495 -6.44 -15.69 21.22
CA HIS A 495 -5.24 -15.85 20.39
C HIS A 495 -5.29 -17.02 19.40
N SER A 496 -6.12 -18.04 19.61
CA SER A 496 -6.33 -19.16 18.68
C SER A 496 -7.21 -18.82 17.48
N GLY A 497 -7.68 -17.57 17.37
CA GLY A 497 -8.53 -17.10 16.27
C GLY A 497 -10.03 -17.27 16.53
N LEU A 498 -10.44 -17.75 17.71
CA LEU A 498 -11.84 -17.83 18.10
C LEU A 498 -12.37 -16.47 18.52
N THR A 499 -13.50 -16.06 17.93
CA THR A 499 -14.29 -14.92 18.38
C THR A 499 -15.70 -15.38 18.73
N ARG A 500 -16.19 -14.98 19.90
CA ARG A 500 -17.55 -15.24 20.40
C ARG A 500 -18.23 -13.94 20.80
N TRP A 501 -19.54 -13.89 20.65
CA TRP A 501 -20.31 -12.70 21.01
C TRP A 501 -21.66 -13.05 21.62
N MET A 502 -22.32 -12.03 22.16
CA MET A 502 -23.69 -12.07 22.62
C MET A 502 -24.36 -10.74 22.29
N ASP A 503 -25.50 -10.83 21.61
CA ASP A 503 -26.34 -9.69 21.28
C ASP A 503 -27.31 -9.41 22.43
N TYR A 504 -27.47 -8.13 22.79
CA TYR A 504 -28.42 -7.66 23.80
C TYR A 504 -29.70 -7.09 23.18
N GLU A 505 -29.66 -6.74 21.90
CA GLU A 505 -30.86 -6.37 21.14
C GLU A 505 -31.48 -7.63 20.51
N ASP A 506 -32.81 -7.75 20.62
CA ASP A 506 -33.54 -8.81 19.92
C ASP A 506 -33.27 -8.68 18.41
N LYS A 507 -32.75 -9.75 17.79
CA LYS A 507 -32.61 -9.83 16.32
C LYS A 507 -33.93 -9.35 15.72
N PRO A 508 -33.93 -8.39 14.77
CA PRO A 508 -35.15 -8.04 14.07
C PRO A 508 -35.72 -9.34 13.50
N LYS A 509 -36.92 -9.72 13.94
CA LYS A 509 -37.66 -10.86 13.39
C LYS A 509 -37.94 -10.52 11.92
N THR A 510 -37.03 -10.86 11.03
CA THR A 510 -37.25 -10.75 9.60
C THR A 510 -38.26 -11.83 9.22
N SER A 511 -39.53 -11.43 9.09
CA SER A 511 -40.33 -11.99 8.02
C SER A 511 -39.53 -11.75 6.74
N TYR A 512 -39.07 -12.83 6.11
CA TYR A 512 -38.49 -12.83 4.78
C TYR A 512 -39.33 -11.98 3.82
N ASN A 513 -38.90 -10.74 3.57
CA ASN A 513 -39.29 -9.95 2.40
C ASN A 513 -37.98 -9.67 1.66
N SER A 514 -37.79 -10.35 0.53
CA SER A 514 -36.53 -10.45 -0.20
C SER A 514 -36.13 -9.21 -1.01
N ASP A 515 -36.81 -8.07 -0.85
CA ASP A 515 -36.77 -7.03 -1.89
C ASP A 515 -36.06 -5.73 -1.49
N ASN A 516 -35.48 -5.62 -0.30
CA ASN A 516 -34.75 -4.42 0.14
C ASN A 516 -33.37 -4.77 0.74
N HIS A 517 -32.43 -5.20 -0.10
CA HIS A 517 -31.09 -5.61 0.33
C HIS A 517 -30.03 -4.50 0.41
N GLU A 518 -30.37 -3.22 0.17
CA GLU A 518 -29.33 -2.18 0.00
C GLU A 518 -29.00 -1.31 1.23
N ASN A 519 -29.71 -1.39 2.35
CA ASN A 519 -29.55 -0.41 3.45
C ASN A 519 -29.36 -0.96 4.89
N GLN A 520 -29.08 -2.25 5.09
CA GLN A 520 -28.71 -2.75 6.42
C GLN A 520 -27.20 -2.76 6.59
N GLN A 521 -26.70 -2.00 7.57
CA GLN A 521 -25.30 -2.08 7.97
C GLN A 521 -24.96 -3.52 8.38
N PRO A 522 -23.83 -4.08 7.92
CA PRO A 522 -23.42 -5.44 8.28
C PRO A 522 -23.23 -5.55 9.79
N HIS A 523 -23.49 -6.75 10.33
CA HIS A 523 -23.31 -7.00 11.75
C HIS A 523 -21.83 -6.91 12.12
N PHE A 524 -21.50 -6.45 13.33
CA PHE A 524 -20.11 -6.26 13.79
C PHE A 524 -19.21 -7.46 13.49
N ILE A 525 -19.71 -8.67 13.75
CA ILE A 525 -18.92 -9.89 13.55
C ILE A 525 -18.68 -10.24 12.08
N ASP A 526 -19.55 -9.82 11.17
CA ASP A 526 -19.38 -10.12 9.75
C ASP A 526 -18.19 -9.34 9.16
N GLU A 527 -17.81 -8.24 9.82
CA GLU A 527 -16.64 -7.43 9.48
C GLU A 527 -15.39 -7.74 10.32
N ASN A 528 -15.54 -8.36 11.51
CA ASN A 528 -14.46 -8.52 12.51
C ASN A 528 -14.18 -10.01 12.83
N VAL A 529 -13.68 -10.77 11.83
CA VAL A 529 -13.43 -12.23 11.94
C VAL A 529 -11.97 -12.62 12.15
N TYR A 530 -11.02 -11.69 12.09
CA TYR A 530 -9.57 -11.97 12.06
C TYR A 530 -8.90 -11.95 13.44
N SER A 531 -9.67 -11.93 14.53
CA SER A 531 -9.20 -12.00 15.92
C SER A 531 -7.95 -11.15 16.23
N ILE A 532 -6.74 -11.74 16.31
CA ILE A 532 -5.50 -11.05 16.70
C ILE A 532 -5.02 -10.00 15.68
N GLU A 533 -5.50 -10.09 14.44
CA GLU A 533 -5.16 -9.15 13.37
C GLU A 533 -6.09 -7.92 13.39
N GLU A 534 -7.21 -7.99 14.13
CA GLU A 534 -8.17 -6.90 14.25
C GLU A 534 -7.57 -5.69 14.95
N VAL A 535 -7.94 -4.49 14.47
CA VAL A 535 -7.36 -3.25 15.00
C VAL A 535 -7.69 -3.05 16.48
N TRP A 536 -8.92 -3.32 16.90
CA TRP A 536 -9.31 -3.20 18.31
C TRP A 536 -8.57 -4.21 19.19
N TYR A 537 -8.25 -5.40 18.68
CA TYR A 537 -7.48 -6.41 19.42
C TYR A 537 -6.05 -5.92 19.64
N ARG A 538 -5.40 -5.52 18.54
CA ARG A 538 -4.01 -5.02 18.52
C ARG A 538 -3.84 -3.80 19.43
N ARG A 539 -4.77 -2.84 19.35
CA ARG A 539 -4.75 -1.63 20.18
C ARG A 539 -4.98 -1.95 21.66
N ALA A 540 -5.96 -2.79 22.00
CA ALA A 540 -6.21 -3.15 23.39
C ALA A 540 -4.99 -3.80 24.05
N VAL A 541 -4.31 -4.67 23.31
CA VAL A 541 -3.09 -5.35 23.75
C VAL A 541 -1.91 -4.37 23.93
N GLU A 542 -1.73 -3.42 23.00
CA GLU A 542 -0.70 -2.38 23.09
C GLU A 542 -0.94 -1.42 24.27
N TYR A 543 -2.17 -0.96 24.48
CA TYR A 543 -2.50 -0.07 25.59
C TYR A 543 -2.36 -0.73 26.96
N ASN A 544 -2.76 -2.01 27.07
CA ASN A 544 -2.67 -2.75 28.32
C ASN A 544 -1.21 -2.89 28.82
N MET A 545 -0.25 -2.92 27.91
CA MET A 545 1.18 -2.94 28.24
C MET A 545 1.64 -1.67 28.96
N VAL A 546 1.04 -0.53 28.63
CA VAL A 546 1.34 0.75 29.28
C VAL A 546 0.59 0.87 30.61
N ASN A 547 -0.65 0.38 30.66
CA ASN A 547 -1.49 0.39 31.87
C ASN A 547 -2.42 -0.84 31.85
N ASP A 548 -2.28 -1.73 32.84
CA ASP A 548 -2.97 -3.01 32.91
C ASP A 548 -4.48 -2.91 33.16
N GLU A 549 -4.95 -1.74 33.60
CA GLU A 549 -6.37 -1.43 33.77
C GLU A 549 -6.94 -0.60 32.61
N SER A 550 -6.18 -0.43 31.52
CA SER A 550 -6.61 0.45 30.43
C SER A 550 -7.68 -0.14 29.53
N TYR A 551 -8.66 0.71 29.19
CA TYR A 551 -9.68 0.48 28.18
C TYR A 551 -9.38 1.29 26.92
N VAL A 552 -9.57 0.68 25.75
CA VAL A 552 -9.46 1.36 24.47
C VAL A 552 -10.84 1.56 23.88
N TYR A 553 -11.25 2.81 23.78
CA TYR A 553 -12.47 3.25 23.11
C TYR A 553 -12.16 3.62 21.66
N SER A 554 -13.01 3.18 20.75
CA SER A 554 -12.90 3.45 19.32
C SER A 554 -14.26 3.82 18.75
N VAL A 555 -14.28 4.94 18.02
CA VAL A 555 -15.44 5.43 17.30
C VAL A 555 -15.22 5.13 15.80
N PRO A 556 -16.20 4.56 15.09
CA PRO A 556 -16.14 4.41 13.65
C PRO A 556 -16.06 5.79 13.01
N PHE A 557 -15.29 5.88 11.93
CA PHE A 557 -15.08 7.13 11.26
C PHE A 557 -16.27 7.51 10.38
N GLU A 558 -16.65 8.79 10.42
CA GLU A 558 -17.56 9.43 9.45
C GLU A 558 -18.90 8.72 9.21
N ASN A 559 -19.63 8.41 10.28
CA ASN A 559 -21.00 7.94 10.15
C ASN A 559 -21.96 9.10 9.81
N GLU A 560 -22.62 9.03 8.65
CA GLU A 560 -23.65 10.00 8.24
C GLU A 560 -24.88 9.97 9.17
N ASN A 561 -25.10 8.86 9.89
CA ASN A 561 -26.24 8.68 10.77
C ASN A 561 -25.82 8.55 12.25
N ILE A 562 -25.85 9.68 12.96
CA ILE A 562 -25.38 9.81 14.35
C ILE A 562 -26.16 8.89 15.31
N LYS A 563 -27.46 8.66 15.05
CA LYS A 563 -28.33 7.85 15.93
C LYS A 563 -28.01 6.35 15.93
N SER A 564 -27.34 5.85 14.89
CA SER A 564 -26.93 4.45 14.77
C SER A 564 -25.44 4.22 15.02
N THR A 565 -24.68 5.25 15.40
CA THR A 565 -23.25 5.10 15.66
C THR A 565 -22.99 4.27 16.93
N LEU A 566 -22.17 3.23 16.78
CA LEU A 566 -21.73 2.37 17.87
C LEU A 566 -20.29 2.67 18.26
N VAL A 567 -20.02 2.80 19.55
CA VAL A 567 -18.67 2.96 20.11
C VAL A 567 -18.21 1.60 20.62
N THR A 568 -17.01 1.18 20.23
CA THR A 568 -16.43 -0.10 20.68
C THR A 568 -15.41 0.16 21.78
N ALA A 569 -15.62 -0.40 22.96
CA ALA A 569 -14.63 -0.44 24.03
C ALA A 569 -14.01 -1.84 24.13
N SER A 570 -12.70 -1.91 24.27
CA SER A 570 -11.94 -3.16 24.30
C SER A 570 -10.89 -3.14 25.41
N GLN A 571 -10.65 -4.30 26.01
CA GLN A 571 -9.65 -4.51 27.05
C GLN A 571 -8.97 -5.87 26.85
N ALA A 572 -7.64 -5.88 26.92
CA ALA A 572 -6.86 -7.10 26.81
C ALA A 572 -6.76 -7.85 28.13
N VAL A 573 -6.74 -9.18 28.04
CA VAL A 573 -6.61 -10.11 29.16
C VAL A 573 -5.24 -10.78 29.07
N PHE A 574 -4.41 -10.52 30.08
CA PHE A 574 -3.06 -11.09 30.19
C PHE A 574 -3.00 -12.19 31.23
N VAL A 575 -2.31 -13.28 30.87
CA VAL A 575 -1.97 -14.36 31.80
C VAL A 575 -0.52 -14.20 32.21
N THR A 576 -0.28 -14.21 33.52
CA THR A 576 1.07 -14.12 34.09
C THR A 576 1.54 -15.50 34.54
N SER A 577 2.73 -15.92 34.11
CA SER A 577 3.36 -17.15 34.57
C SER A 577 3.73 -17.04 36.05
N LYS A 578 3.39 -18.07 36.83
CA LYS A 578 3.68 -18.14 38.27
C LYS A 578 5.18 -18.25 38.57
N GLU A 579 5.96 -18.86 37.68
CA GLU A 579 7.38 -19.13 37.89
C GLU A 579 8.25 -17.91 37.58
N ASN A 580 8.04 -17.29 36.42
CA ASN A 580 8.94 -16.28 35.88
C ASN A 580 8.33 -14.86 35.80
N LYS A 581 7.09 -14.67 36.29
CA LYS A 581 6.33 -13.39 36.19
C LYS A 581 6.20 -12.82 34.77
N LYS A 582 6.40 -13.66 33.75
CA LYS A 582 6.26 -13.31 32.33
C LYS A 582 4.78 -13.22 31.97
N LYS A 583 4.38 -12.18 31.24
CA LYS A 583 3.00 -11.95 30.79
C LYS A 583 2.84 -12.34 29.32
N GLY A 584 1.69 -12.91 28.97
CA GLY A 584 1.29 -13.17 27.58
C GLY A 584 -0.19 -12.83 27.38
N ALA A 585 -0.52 -12.25 26.22
CA ALA A 585 -1.91 -11.92 25.87
C ALA A 585 -2.68 -13.23 25.61
N ALA A 586 -3.82 -13.41 26.26
CA ALA A 586 -4.67 -14.60 26.10
C ALA A 586 -5.89 -14.30 25.23
N ALA A 587 -6.54 -13.18 25.50
CA ALA A 587 -7.78 -12.77 24.86
C ALA A 587 -7.97 -11.25 24.92
N VAL A 588 -8.90 -10.74 24.15
CA VAL A 588 -9.43 -9.37 24.26
C VAL A 588 -10.94 -9.48 24.42
N VAL A 589 -11.47 -8.77 25.41
CA VAL A 589 -12.92 -8.65 25.66
C VAL A 589 -13.37 -7.25 25.30
N GLY A 590 -14.63 -7.10 24.90
CA GLY A 590 -15.15 -5.79 24.57
C GLY A 590 -16.67 -5.70 24.53
N TYR A 591 -17.13 -4.46 24.41
CA TYR A 591 -18.54 -4.08 24.34
C TYR A 591 -18.74 -3.07 23.22
N GLN A 592 -19.93 -3.09 22.62
CA GLN A 592 -20.44 -2.02 21.78
C GLN A 592 -21.53 -1.25 22.52
N PHE A 593 -21.46 0.07 22.45
CA PHE A 593 -22.40 1.00 23.07
C PHE A 593 -22.98 1.93 22.02
N ARG A 594 -24.24 2.36 22.22
CA ARG A 594 -24.80 3.46 21.44
C ARG A 594 -24.09 4.78 21.79
N HIS A 595 -23.56 5.46 20.78
CA HIS A 595 -22.93 6.78 20.96
C HIS A 595 -23.85 7.78 21.65
N SER A 596 -25.15 7.79 21.32
CA SER A 596 -26.14 8.66 21.95
C SER A 596 -26.24 8.50 23.47
N ALA A 597 -26.10 7.27 23.98
CA ALA A 597 -26.17 7.00 25.42
C ALA A 597 -24.89 7.48 26.14
N LEU A 598 -23.73 7.30 25.51
CA LEU A 598 -22.45 7.80 26.02
C LEU A 598 -22.43 9.33 26.05
N GLN A 599 -22.97 9.97 25.01
CA GLN A 599 -23.12 11.42 24.94
C GLN A 599 -24.05 11.97 26.03
N GLU A 600 -25.19 11.31 26.29
CA GLU A 600 -26.11 11.71 27.36
C GLU A 600 -25.43 11.63 28.74
N LEU A 601 -24.70 10.54 28.97
CA LEU A 601 -23.89 10.36 30.18
C LEU A 601 -22.84 11.46 30.33
N PHE A 602 -22.10 11.76 29.25
CA PHE A 602 -21.11 12.82 29.23
C PHE A 602 -21.72 14.19 29.52
N SER A 603 -22.84 14.53 28.87
CA SER A 603 -23.59 15.76 29.13
C SER A 603 -24.05 15.87 30.58
N ASN A 604 -24.53 14.77 31.18
CA ASN A 604 -24.94 14.77 32.58
C ASN A 604 -23.76 15.03 33.52
N ILE A 605 -22.63 14.34 33.32
CA ILE A 605 -21.41 14.51 34.16
C ILE A 605 -20.86 15.92 34.03
N THR A 606 -20.75 16.44 32.81
CA THR A 606 -20.17 17.75 32.55
C THR A 606 -21.03 18.93 32.98
N LYS A 607 -22.32 18.71 33.26
CA LYS A 607 -23.25 19.70 33.84
C LYS A 607 -23.22 19.71 35.38
N GLN A 608 -22.69 18.68 36.02
CA GLN A 608 -22.66 18.58 37.47
C GLN A 608 -21.63 19.54 38.06
N CYS A 609 -22.04 20.22 39.13
CA CYS A 609 -21.25 21.25 39.79
C CYS A 609 -21.53 21.15 41.30
N TYR A 610 -20.48 20.97 42.08
CA TYR A 610 -20.58 20.80 43.53
C TYR A 610 -20.39 22.15 44.22
N SER A 611 -21.37 22.58 45.02
CA SER A 611 -21.35 23.89 45.69
C SER A 611 -20.16 24.08 46.64
N GLU A 612 -19.61 22.99 47.17
CA GLU A 612 -18.45 22.98 48.07
C GLU A 612 -17.14 23.45 47.42
N THR A 613 -17.04 23.42 46.08
CA THR A 613 -15.84 23.84 45.34
C THR A 613 -15.90 25.29 44.84
N GLY A 614 -16.98 26.03 45.14
CA GLY A 614 -17.21 27.37 44.60
C GLY A 614 -17.52 27.39 43.10
N CYS A 615 -17.83 26.22 42.51
CA CYS A 615 -18.20 26.05 41.11
C CYS A 615 -19.58 26.71 40.83
N THR A 616 -19.70 27.37 39.67
CA THR A 616 -20.98 27.90 39.17
C THR A 616 -21.39 27.25 37.85
N PRO A 617 -22.58 26.61 37.77
CA PRO A 617 -23.01 25.91 36.54
C PRO A 617 -23.06 26.82 35.29
N ALA A 618 -23.37 28.10 35.44
CA ALA A 618 -23.46 29.02 34.30
C ALA A 618 -22.11 29.43 33.70
N LYS A 619 -20.99 29.18 34.39
CA LYS A 619 -19.66 29.70 34.01
C LYS A 619 -18.56 28.63 33.98
N ASP A 620 -18.68 27.60 34.80
CA ASP A 620 -17.62 26.63 35.05
C ASP A 620 -17.89 25.24 34.45
N THR A 621 -19.10 24.99 33.96
CA THR A 621 -19.49 23.71 33.35
C THR A 621 -19.67 23.84 31.85
N CYS A 622 -19.80 22.69 31.17
CA CYS A 622 -20.08 22.62 29.73
C CYS A 622 -21.53 22.99 29.36
N GLN A 623 -22.30 23.49 30.33
CA GLN A 623 -23.61 24.12 30.10
C GLN A 623 -23.46 25.59 29.69
N SER A 624 -22.32 26.21 29.99
CA SER A 624 -22.06 27.62 29.67
C SER A 624 -21.84 27.79 28.16
N LEU A 625 -22.43 28.83 27.57
CA LEU A 625 -22.13 29.27 26.19
C LEU A 625 -20.69 29.78 26.02
N GLU A 626 -19.94 29.88 27.12
CA GLU A 626 -18.56 30.36 27.16
C GLU A 626 -17.55 29.21 27.04
N ARG A 627 -17.99 27.95 27.12
CA ARG A 627 -17.11 26.77 27.12
C ARG A 627 -17.65 25.68 26.20
N ASP A 628 -16.81 25.24 25.27
CA ASP A 628 -17.08 24.08 24.42
C ASP A 628 -16.29 22.88 24.96
N CYS A 629 -16.96 21.73 25.10
CA CYS A 629 -16.36 20.54 25.69
C CYS A 629 -16.42 19.34 24.75
N TYR A 630 -15.27 18.70 24.58
CA TYR A 630 -15.07 17.60 23.65
C TYR A 630 -14.41 16.44 24.39
N ILE A 631 -14.87 15.22 24.10
CA ILE A 631 -14.07 14.02 24.31
C ILE A 631 -13.44 13.66 22.97
N LEU A 632 -12.16 13.37 23.00
CA LEU A 632 -11.38 12.95 21.86
C LEU A 632 -10.84 11.53 22.11
N ASP A 633 -11.13 10.60 21.20
CA ASP A 633 -10.22 9.47 20.93
C ASP A 633 -9.01 10.06 20.21
N ASN A 634 -7.85 9.39 20.28
CA ASN A 634 -6.53 9.86 19.81
C ASN A 634 -6.53 10.78 18.57
N ASN A 635 -7.46 10.60 17.61
CA ASN A 635 -7.57 11.39 16.38
C ASN A 635 -8.99 11.96 16.06
N ALA A 636 -10.04 11.66 16.82
CA ALA A 636 -11.43 11.94 16.40
C ALA A 636 -12.28 12.61 17.48
N SER A 637 -13.18 13.50 17.04
CA SER A 637 -14.15 14.18 17.90
C SER A 637 -15.35 13.29 18.24
N GLU A 638 -15.85 13.40 19.47
CA GLU A 638 -17.08 12.74 19.94
C GLU A 638 -18.32 13.66 19.93
N ASN A 639 -18.21 14.91 19.44
CA ASN A 639 -19.34 15.85 19.31
C ASN A 639 -20.39 15.30 18.32
N PRO A 640 -21.71 15.31 18.60
CA PRO A 640 -22.76 14.82 17.67
C PRO A 640 -22.68 15.37 16.24
N MET A 641 -22.29 16.63 16.01
CA MET A 641 -22.18 17.18 14.64
C MET A 641 -20.91 16.71 13.90
N ASP A 642 -19.90 16.25 14.65
CA ASP A 642 -18.54 16.00 14.16
C ASP A 642 -18.04 14.59 14.53
N THR A 643 -18.96 13.70 14.91
CA THR A 643 -18.63 12.38 15.48
C THR A 643 -17.85 11.56 14.45
N GLY A 644 -16.68 11.09 14.85
CA GLY A 644 -15.83 10.26 13.97
C GLY A 644 -15.13 11.04 12.86
N LYS A 645 -15.22 12.38 12.83
CA LYS A 645 -14.40 13.25 11.97
C LYS A 645 -13.08 13.63 12.67
N PHE A 646 -12.06 13.93 11.88
CA PHE A 646 -10.80 14.45 12.37
C PHE A 646 -10.98 15.87 12.97
N PHE A 647 -10.60 16.06 14.24
CA PHE A 647 -10.84 17.31 14.97
C PHE A 647 -10.20 18.54 14.31
N GLY A 648 -9.00 18.40 13.71
CA GLY A 648 -8.27 19.51 13.10
C GLY A 648 -8.87 20.07 11.81
N LYS A 649 -9.88 19.39 11.23
CA LYS A 649 -10.61 19.84 10.03
C LYS A 649 -11.65 20.92 10.34
N GLU A 650 -12.22 20.88 11.54
CA GLU A 650 -13.34 21.73 11.97
C GLU A 650 -12.85 22.82 12.94
N TYR A 651 -11.77 22.53 13.70
CA TYR A 651 -11.18 23.45 14.67
C TYR A 651 -9.64 23.42 14.59
N PRO A 652 -9.03 24.22 13.70
CA PRO A 652 -7.58 24.26 13.52
C PRO A 652 -6.86 24.75 14.80
N ILE A 653 -6.03 23.88 15.39
CA ILE A 653 -5.26 24.15 16.60
C ILE A 653 -3.91 24.77 16.20
N HIS A 654 -3.70 26.06 16.46
CA HIS A 654 -2.48 26.76 16.06
C HIS A 654 -1.45 26.87 17.20
N HIS A 655 -0.38 26.06 17.14
CA HIS A 655 0.92 26.37 17.79
C HIS A 655 2.07 25.64 17.08
N MET A 656 2.73 26.27 16.09
CA MET A 656 4.18 26.12 15.78
C MET A 656 4.56 26.82 14.46
N LYS A 657 4.70 28.16 14.45
CA LYS A 657 5.61 28.92 13.56
C LYS A 657 5.49 30.43 13.84
N GLN A 658 6.28 30.92 14.79
CA GLN A 658 6.61 32.36 14.87
C GLN A 658 8.05 32.51 15.33
N LEU A 659 8.97 32.58 14.37
CA LEU A 659 10.28 33.21 14.56
C LEU A 659 10.83 33.94 13.32
N ILE A 660 10.11 33.96 12.18
CA ILE A 660 10.61 34.65 10.96
C ILE A 660 9.70 35.82 10.51
N GLY A 661 8.44 35.89 10.95
CA GLY A 661 7.54 37.01 10.64
C GLY A 661 7.70 38.26 11.53
N TRP A 662 8.36 38.14 12.68
CA TRP A 662 8.41 39.20 13.70
C TRP A 662 9.42 40.34 13.39
N LEU A 663 10.25 40.18 12.35
CA LEU A 663 11.23 41.20 11.95
C LEU A 663 10.79 42.06 10.75
N ILE A 664 9.83 41.60 9.92
CA ILE A 664 9.44 42.31 8.70
C ILE A 664 8.22 43.22 8.92
N GLY A 665 7.34 42.90 9.88
CA GLY A 665 6.13 43.69 10.16
C GLY A 665 6.33 44.96 10.99
N ARG A 666 7.43 45.09 11.74
CA ARG A 666 7.68 46.26 12.61
C ARG A 666 8.14 47.52 11.86
N VAL A 667 8.66 47.36 10.63
CA VAL A 667 9.08 48.50 9.79
C VAL A 667 7.88 49.12 9.05
N LEU A 668 6.84 48.34 8.77
CA LEU A 668 5.66 48.79 8.01
C LEU A 668 4.52 49.33 8.91
N TRP A 669 4.52 49.01 10.20
CA TRP A 669 3.51 49.49 11.15
C TRP A 669 3.76 50.94 11.63
N LEU A 670 4.99 51.46 11.50
CA LEU A 670 5.31 52.86 11.80
C LEU A 670 4.82 53.86 10.74
N ALA A 671 4.29 53.39 9.61
CA ALA A 671 3.95 54.25 8.47
C ALA A 671 2.44 54.49 8.25
N ALA A 672 1.52 53.82 8.97
CA ALA A 672 0.13 53.76 8.54
C ALA A 672 -0.94 53.80 9.65
N HIS A 673 -0.80 54.65 10.67
CA HIS A 673 -1.94 54.99 11.54
C HIS A 673 -1.88 56.44 12.06
N SER A 674 -2.29 57.38 11.22
CA SER A 674 -2.90 58.64 11.65
C SER A 674 -4.35 58.68 11.15
N ASN A 675 -5.27 58.70 12.12
CA ASN A 675 -6.68 59.14 12.07
C ASN A 675 -7.65 58.48 11.08
N PHE A 676 -8.72 57.86 11.58
CA PHE A 676 -10.04 58.50 11.59
C PHE A 676 -11.08 57.67 12.37
N GLN A 677 -11.62 58.27 13.43
CA GLN A 677 -12.79 57.83 14.19
C GLN A 677 -13.97 58.71 13.76
N TRP A 678 -14.81 58.19 12.87
CA TRP A 678 -16.15 58.72 12.56
C TRP A 678 -16.86 57.73 11.63
N MET A 679 -17.67 56.83 12.20
CA MET A 679 -18.80 56.09 11.59
C MET A 679 -19.10 54.80 12.36
N VAL A 680 -19.10 54.84 13.69
CA VAL A 680 -19.62 53.72 14.51
C VAL A 680 -20.65 54.21 15.55
N SER A 681 -21.06 55.48 15.47
CA SER A 681 -22.05 56.06 16.39
C SER A 681 -23.49 55.98 15.89
N GLN A 682 -23.86 54.98 15.08
CA GLN A 682 -25.26 54.71 14.78
C GLN A 682 -25.48 53.22 14.52
N ALA A 683 -26.41 52.65 15.30
CA ALA A 683 -27.03 51.32 15.19
C ALA A 683 -26.13 50.12 15.56
N GLN A 684 -26.14 49.51 16.75
CA GLN A 684 -27.11 49.48 17.86
C GLN A 684 -28.57 49.26 17.46
N ALA A 685 -28.89 48.05 17.02
CA ALA A 685 -30.09 47.31 17.44
C ALA A 685 -30.03 45.90 16.84
N ILE A 686 -29.40 45.03 17.63
CA ILE A 686 -29.33 43.59 17.52
C ILE A 686 -30.56 43.03 18.25
N PHE A 687 -31.37 42.26 17.52
CA PHE A 687 -32.13 41.07 17.91
C PHE A 687 -33.29 41.13 18.92
N GLU A 688 -34.40 40.48 18.52
CA GLU A 688 -35.36 39.62 19.27
C GLU A 688 -36.30 39.09 18.17
N ASP A 689 -36.83 37.86 18.09
CA ASP A 689 -36.73 36.61 18.84
C ASP A 689 -37.38 35.49 17.97
N VAL A 690 -37.05 34.23 18.30
CA VAL A 690 -37.36 32.90 17.69
C VAL A 690 -38.88 32.58 17.71
N PRO A 691 -39.53 31.80 16.77
CA PRO A 691 -39.42 30.33 16.76
C PRO A 691 -39.69 29.52 15.46
N ASP A 692 -39.48 28.22 15.67
CA ASP A 692 -39.39 27.00 14.87
C ASP A 692 -40.52 26.58 13.89
N TYR A 693 -40.06 25.85 12.86
CA TYR A 693 -40.64 24.81 11.97
C TYR A 693 -42.04 24.97 11.31
N GLN A 694 -42.06 24.95 9.97
CA GLN A 694 -42.70 23.89 9.17
C GLN A 694 -42.28 23.91 7.69
N GLU A 695 -42.42 22.75 7.05
CA GLU A 695 -42.03 22.40 5.68
C GLU A 695 -42.74 23.22 4.58
N ASP A 696 -42.03 23.30 3.44
CA ASP A 696 -42.47 23.63 2.09
C ASP A 696 -42.61 25.09 1.62
N GLU A 697 -42.17 25.24 0.36
CA GLU A 697 -42.36 26.30 -0.63
C GLU A 697 -41.39 27.50 -0.71
N GLU A 698 -41.13 27.80 -1.98
CA GLU A 698 -40.22 28.78 -2.55
C GLU A 698 -40.36 30.19 -1.94
N SER A 699 -39.24 30.88 -1.73
CA SER A 699 -39.04 32.21 -2.34
C SER A 699 -37.69 32.85 -2.03
N ASN A 700 -37.02 33.22 -3.12
CA ASN A 700 -36.17 34.38 -3.37
C ASN A 700 -35.52 35.11 -2.17
N TYR A 701 -34.19 34.95 -2.08
CA TYR A 701 -33.32 36.00 -1.56
C TYR A 701 -32.33 36.47 -2.62
N SER A 702 -32.14 37.78 -2.61
CA SER A 702 -31.60 38.66 -3.64
C SER A 702 -30.25 38.25 -4.20
N SER A 703 -30.19 38.26 -5.53
CA SER A 703 -28.97 38.49 -6.28
C SER A 703 -28.31 39.78 -5.83
N ASP A 704 -27.07 39.70 -5.38
CA ASP A 704 -26.06 40.62 -5.91
C ASP A 704 -24.68 39.96 -5.92
N THR A 705 -24.08 39.95 -7.11
CA THR A 705 -22.80 39.33 -7.52
C THR A 705 -22.72 37.79 -7.58
N ILE A 706 -23.66 37.17 -8.29
CA ILE A 706 -23.42 35.88 -8.94
C ILE A 706 -23.48 36.11 -10.45
N SER A 707 -22.33 36.05 -11.13
CA SER A 707 -22.31 35.93 -12.58
C SER A 707 -23.01 34.62 -12.95
N SER A 708 -24.19 34.70 -13.56
CA SER A 708 -24.95 33.56 -14.04
C SER A 708 -24.21 32.85 -15.18
N PHE A 709 -23.40 31.84 -14.85
CA PHE A 709 -22.90 30.89 -15.83
C PHE A 709 -24.02 29.91 -16.18
N LYS A 710 -24.91 30.31 -17.09
CA LYS A 710 -25.89 29.41 -17.71
C LYS A 710 -25.16 28.62 -18.79
N ILE A 711 -24.71 27.41 -18.47
CA ILE A 711 -23.95 26.60 -19.42
C ILE A 711 -24.95 25.82 -20.29
N GLU A 712 -25.15 26.27 -21.54
CA GLU A 712 -25.97 25.57 -22.54
C GLU A 712 -25.47 24.14 -22.82
N GLY A 713 -26.39 23.24 -23.19
CA GLY A 713 -26.24 21.78 -23.13
C GLY A 713 -24.97 21.19 -23.78
N GLU A 714 -24.47 21.74 -24.89
CA GLU A 714 -23.21 21.28 -25.51
C GLU A 714 -21.97 21.70 -24.72
N LYS A 715 -21.98 22.92 -24.16
CA LYS A 715 -20.89 23.40 -23.29
C LYS A 715 -20.91 22.66 -21.95
N ALA A 716 -22.08 22.31 -21.42
CA ALA A 716 -22.21 21.58 -20.15
C ALA A 716 -21.64 20.17 -20.26
N LEU A 717 -21.78 19.52 -21.42
CA LEU A 717 -21.19 18.20 -21.68
C LEU A 717 -19.66 18.19 -21.59
N LYS A 718 -18.99 19.30 -21.94
CA LYS A 718 -17.53 19.45 -21.81
C LYS A 718 -17.09 19.48 -20.34
N TYR A 719 -17.91 20.03 -19.45
CA TYR A 719 -17.62 20.10 -18.01
C TYR A 719 -18.07 18.85 -17.22
N VAL A 720 -18.89 17.98 -17.82
CA VAL A 720 -19.29 16.67 -17.27
C VAL A 720 -18.33 15.57 -17.75
N LYS A 721 -17.69 15.74 -18.91
CA LYS A 721 -16.62 14.85 -19.38
C LYS A 721 -15.42 14.96 -18.45
N ILE A 722 -14.95 13.80 -18.01
CA ILE A 722 -13.70 13.69 -17.27
C ILE A 722 -12.52 13.71 -18.25
N ASN A 723 -11.41 14.31 -17.83
CA ASN A 723 -10.16 14.16 -18.54
C ASN A 723 -9.65 12.73 -18.30
N ARG A 724 -9.45 11.98 -19.38
CA ARG A 724 -8.93 10.61 -19.29
C ARG A 724 -7.50 10.62 -18.77
N THR A 725 -7.26 9.81 -17.75
CA THR A 725 -5.96 9.67 -17.10
C THR A 725 -5.44 8.26 -17.28
N ARG A 726 -4.14 8.08 -17.07
CA ARG A 726 -3.52 6.74 -16.97
C ARG A 726 -3.03 6.57 -15.54
N PRO A 727 -3.35 5.46 -14.87
CA PRO A 727 -2.94 5.25 -13.49
C PRO A 727 -1.41 5.15 -13.45
N LYS A 728 -0.81 5.88 -12.52
CA LYS A 728 0.63 5.81 -12.24
C LYS A 728 0.82 5.64 -10.74
N SER A 729 1.92 4.99 -10.37
CA SER A 729 2.30 4.86 -8.97
C SER A 729 2.97 6.15 -8.51
N CYS A 730 2.54 6.67 -7.37
CA CYS A 730 3.12 7.82 -6.69
C CYS A 730 3.22 7.54 -5.19
N ASP A 731 4.10 8.27 -4.51
CA ASP A 731 4.07 8.32 -3.06
C ASP A 731 3.08 9.39 -2.62
N ARG A 732 2.31 9.08 -1.57
CA ARG A 732 1.45 10.05 -0.90
C ARG A 732 1.90 10.21 0.55
N VAL A 733 1.89 11.44 1.04
CA VAL A 733 2.17 11.77 2.45
C VAL A 733 0.87 12.15 3.12
N VAL A 734 0.72 11.72 4.37
CA VAL A 734 -0.41 12.05 5.22
C VAL A 734 0.09 12.31 6.62
N ASP A 735 -0.42 13.38 7.23
CA ASP A 735 -0.11 13.72 8.60
C ASP A 735 -1.05 12.96 9.54
N LEU A 736 -0.45 12.16 10.43
CA LEU A 736 -1.16 11.40 11.45
C LEU A 736 -0.72 11.84 12.84
N PHE A 737 -1.66 11.76 13.78
CA PHE A 737 -1.48 12.23 15.13
C PHE A 737 -1.47 11.05 16.10
N THR A 738 -0.68 11.21 17.16
CA THR A 738 -0.51 10.23 18.23
C THR A 738 -0.46 10.97 19.56
N LEU A 739 -1.15 10.46 20.58
CA LEU A 739 -1.10 11.06 21.90
C LEU A 739 0.26 10.79 22.55
N THR A 740 0.99 11.86 22.88
CA THR A 740 2.25 11.75 23.64
C THR A 740 1.96 11.77 25.16
N SER A 741 2.82 11.11 25.94
CA SER A 741 2.66 10.98 27.40
C SER A 741 2.89 12.29 28.17
N LYS A 742 3.50 13.30 27.54
CA LYS A 742 3.79 14.60 28.15
C LYS A 742 2.74 15.62 27.74
N ILE A 743 1.59 15.60 28.41
CA ILE A 743 0.59 16.66 28.26
C ILE A 743 1.01 17.83 29.15
N PRO A 744 1.27 19.04 28.61
CA PRO A 744 1.48 20.21 29.46
C PRO A 744 0.19 20.52 30.22
N GLU A 745 0.23 20.52 31.56
CA GLU A 745 -0.95 20.75 32.40
C GLU A 745 -1.61 22.13 32.18
N LYS A 746 -0.85 23.12 31.68
CA LYS A 746 -1.33 24.46 31.32
C LYS A 746 -0.46 25.05 30.20
N VAL A 747 -1.09 25.65 29.18
CA VAL A 747 -0.39 26.49 28.19
C VAL A 747 -0.41 27.94 28.67
N GLU A 748 0.77 28.55 28.81
CA GLU A 748 0.91 29.96 29.19
C GLU A 748 0.32 30.90 28.12
N ARG A 749 -0.45 31.90 28.60
CA ARG A 749 -1.08 32.94 27.78
C ARG A 749 -0.02 33.75 27.03
N LYS A 750 -0.08 33.76 25.69
CA LYS A 750 0.79 34.63 24.85
C LYS A 750 0.07 35.78 24.14
N SER A 751 -1.25 35.96 24.27
CA SER A 751 -1.94 37.15 23.74
C SER A 751 -3.27 37.44 24.43
N MET A 752 -3.81 38.64 24.22
CA MET A 752 -5.04 39.17 24.81
C MET A 752 -6.33 38.51 24.25
N CYS A 753 -6.22 37.69 23.19
CA CYS A 753 -7.31 36.82 22.69
C CYS A 753 -6.77 35.47 22.21
N ALA A 754 -5.85 34.87 22.97
CA ALA A 754 -5.58 33.43 22.83
C ALA A 754 -6.74 32.67 23.46
N ARG A 755 -7.40 31.74 22.75
CA ARG A 755 -8.42 30.85 23.34
C ARG A 755 -7.73 29.94 24.37
N PRO A 756 -7.90 30.15 25.69
CA PRO A 756 -7.38 29.17 26.64
C PRO A 756 -8.15 27.87 26.48
N TYR A 757 -7.42 26.76 26.50
CA TYR A 757 -8.00 25.41 26.54
C TYR A 757 -7.45 24.66 27.75
N GLU A 758 -8.28 23.80 28.33
CA GLU A 758 -7.90 22.85 29.36
C GLU A 758 -7.95 21.45 28.77
N LEU A 759 -6.86 20.70 28.92
CA LEU A 759 -6.74 19.34 28.42
C LEU A 759 -6.52 18.41 29.61
N ARG A 760 -7.37 17.38 29.76
CA ARG A 760 -7.21 16.36 30.79
C ARG A 760 -7.34 14.96 30.19
N LYS A 761 -6.36 14.11 30.44
CA LYS A 761 -6.45 12.69 30.09
C LYS A 761 -7.43 11.98 31.04
N ILE A 762 -8.32 11.16 30.50
CA ILE A 762 -9.21 10.32 31.31
C ILE A 762 -8.41 9.10 31.77
N MET A 763 -8.33 8.91 33.09
CA MET A 763 -7.57 7.83 33.71
C MET A 763 -7.98 6.47 33.16
N ASN A 764 -6.99 5.59 32.95
CA ASN A 764 -7.18 4.22 32.46
C ASN A 764 -7.90 4.13 31.10
N THR A 765 -7.86 5.19 30.27
CA THR A 765 -8.40 5.16 28.91
C THR A 765 -7.48 5.86 27.91
N ASN A 766 -7.75 5.67 26.61
CA ASN A 766 -7.18 6.46 25.52
C ASN A 766 -7.88 7.81 25.30
N LEU A 767 -8.91 8.14 26.08
CA LEU A 767 -9.73 9.33 25.87
C LEU A 767 -9.12 10.57 26.54
N ILE A 768 -9.35 11.72 25.92
CA ILE A 768 -8.95 13.03 26.42
C ILE A 768 -10.16 13.95 26.46
N LEU A 769 -10.31 14.66 27.57
CA LEU A 769 -11.26 15.75 27.73
C LEU A 769 -10.58 17.07 27.34
N LEU A 770 -11.13 17.74 26.33
CA LEU A 770 -10.73 19.07 25.87
C LEU A 770 -11.86 20.07 26.19
N VAL A 771 -11.52 21.14 26.90
CA VAL A 771 -12.45 22.24 27.21
C VAL A 771 -11.87 23.53 26.64
N VAL A 772 -12.60 24.19 25.74
CA VAL A 772 -12.15 25.39 25.02
C VAL A 772 -13.04 26.58 25.40
N ASN A 773 -12.46 27.77 25.53
CA ASN A 773 -13.24 29.00 25.76
C ASN A 773 -13.81 29.57 24.44
N GLY A 774 -15.13 29.65 24.35
CA GLY A 774 -15.88 30.09 23.15
C GLY A 774 -15.91 31.60 22.90
N ARG A 775 -15.41 32.45 23.82
CA ARG A 775 -15.55 33.92 23.73
C ARG A 775 -14.64 34.64 22.73
N CYS A 776 -13.63 33.99 22.15
CA CYS A 776 -12.68 34.63 21.24
C CYS A 776 -13.06 34.35 19.77
N PRO A 777 -13.27 35.37 18.92
CA PRO A 777 -13.56 35.19 17.50
C PRO A 777 -12.37 34.56 16.76
N GLU A 778 -12.68 33.74 15.75
CA GLU A 778 -11.73 33.01 14.92
C GLU A 778 -10.82 34.00 14.17
N SER A 779 -9.52 34.00 14.45
CA SER A 779 -8.58 34.84 13.71
C SER A 779 -8.38 34.26 12.32
N SER A 780 -8.72 35.04 11.30
CA SER A 780 -8.65 34.71 9.87
C SER A 780 -7.30 34.11 9.44
N LYS A 781 -7.41 33.00 8.70
CA LYS A 781 -6.39 32.10 8.13
C LYS A 781 -5.91 31.00 9.07
N SER A 782 -6.79 30.03 9.29
CA SER A 782 -6.37 28.66 9.57
C SER A 782 -6.01 27.94 8.27
N GLU A 783 -4.90 27.20 8.29
CA GLU A 783 -4.71 26.10 7.35
C GLU A 783 -5.61 24.96 7.82
N ASN A 784 -6.51 24.48 6.95
CA ASN A 784 -7.31 23.29 7.24
C ASN A 784 -6.37 22.08 7.23
N PHE A 785 -6.15 21.46 8.39
CA PHE A 785 -5.45 20.18 8.47
C PHE A 785 -6.45 19.08 8.09
N ASP A 786 -6.29 18.53 6.90
CA ASP A 786 -7.00 17.31 6.49
C ASP A 786 -6.09 16.10 6.64
N THR A 787 -6.68 14.94 6.91
CA THR A 787 -5.98 13.64 6.96
C THR A 787 -6.04 12.94 5.60
N LEU A 788 -6.35 13.69 4.54
CA LEU A 788 -6.34 13.17 3.18
C LEU A 788 -4.90 13.15 2.67
N PRO A 789 -4.41 12.02 2.13
CA PRO A 789 -3.06 11.95 1.61
C PRO A 789 -2.87 12.88 0.40
N GLU A 790 -1.73 13.57 0.39
CA GLU A 790 -1.30 14.44 -0.70
C GLU A 790 -0.15 13.80 -1.46
N GLU A 791 -0.11 14.01 -2.78
CA GLU A 791 0.95 13.46 -3.62
C GLU A 791 2.28 14.17 -3.38
N VAL A 792 3.36 13.38 -3.28
CA VAL A 792 4.72 13.90 -3.10
C VAL A 792 5.28 14.40 -4.41
N MET A 793 5.74 15.65 -4.40
CA MET A 793 6.51 16.24 -5.50
C MET A 793 8.00 15.97 -5.28
N TYR A 794 8.64 15.24 -6.19
CA TYR A 794 10.03 14.78 -6.00
C TYR A 794 11.09 15.83 -6.34
N ASP A 795 10.86 16.64 -7.36
CA ASP A 795 11.79 17.65 -7.85
C ASP A 795 11.05 18.85 -8.48
N GLU A 796 11.80 19.91 -8.79
CA GLU A 796 11.27 21.14 -9.42
C GLU A 796 10.61 20.88 -10.79
N PHE A 797 10.96 19.75 -11.43
CA PHE A 797 10.45 19.36 -12.76
C PHE A 797 9.27 18.40 -12.72
N ASN A 798 8.78 18.05 -11.52
CA ASN A 798 7.69 17.09 -11.32
C ASN A 798 7.92 15.75 -12.05
N SER A 799 9.13 15.20 -11.87
CA SER A 799 9.54 13.91 -12.41
C SER A 799 8.66 12.78 -11.87
N SER A 800 8.44 11.75 -12.70
CA SER A 800 7.69 10.57 -12.27
C SER A 800 8.46 9.80 -11.20
N LEU A 801 7.74 9.08 -10.32
CA LEU A 801 8.37 8.22 -9.31
C LEU A 801 9.37 7.22 -9.93
N GLY A 802 9.08 6.71 -11.14
CA GLY A 802 10.00 5.83 -11.87
C GLY A 802 11.34 6.51 -12.18
N CYS A 803 11.30 7.73 -12.71
CA CYS A 803 12.50 8.53 -12.98
C CYS A 803 13.26 8.81 -11.67
N HIS A 804 12.58 9.25 -10.62
CA HIS A 804 13.21 9.52 -9.32
C HIS A 804 13.92 8.27 -8.76
N LYS A 805 13.26 7.10 -8.77
CA LYS A 805 13.87 5.81 -8.37
C LYS A 805 15.05 5.40 -9.24
N ALA A 806 15.01 5.70 -10.54
CA ALA A 806 16.11 5.39 -11.45
C ALA A 806 17.36 6.25 -11.16
N PHE A 807 17.17 7.53 -10.81
CA PHE A 807 18.26 8.43 -10.42
C PHE A 807 18.84 8.09 -9.03
N TYR A 808 17.97 7.84 -8.05
CA TYR A 808 18.35 7.52 -6.68
C TYR A 808 18.20 6.02 -6.40
N SER A 809 18.81 5.20 -7.25
CA SER A 809 18.68 3.75 -7.16
C SER A 809 19.35 3.19 -5.91
N LEU A 810 18.65 2.34 -5.17
CA LEU A 810 19.22 1.65 -4.01
C LEU A 810 20.21 0.55 -4.43
N PRO A 811 21.19 0.21 -3.57
CA PRO A 811 22.13 -0.90 -3.82
C PRO A 811 21.40 -2.22 -4.04
N ARG A 812 21.95 -3.08 -4.87
CA ARG A 812 21.36 -4.38 -5.23
C ARG A 812 22.46 -5.43 -5.34
N ARG A 813 22.10 -6.70 -5.11
CA ARG A 813 23.01 -7.83 -5.27
C ARG A 813 22.65 -8.64 -6.50
N ARG A 814 23.66 -8.90 -7.34
CA ARG A 814 23.50 -9.80 -8.49
C ARG A 814 23.17 -11.22 -8.03
N PRO A 815 22.46 -12.02 -8.85
CA PRO A 815 22.27 -13.44 -8.57
C PRO A 815 23.62 -14.13 -8.30
N LYS A 816 23.64 -15.08 -7.34
CA LYS A 816 24.82 -15.90 -7.05
C LYS A 816 25.15 -16.86 -8.22
N THR A 817 24.17 -17.17 -9.07
CA THR A 817 24.36 -17.98 -10.27
C THR A 817 25.33 -17.29 -11.23
N ALA A 818 26.37 -17.99 -11.67
CA ALA A 818 27.35 -17.45 -12.60
C ALA A 818 26.67 -17.04 -13.92
N CYS A 819 26.97 -15.83 -14.40
CA CYS A 819 26.56 -15.43 -15.74
C CYS A 819 27.41 -16.18 -16.78
N ILE A 820 26.76 -16.96 -17.64
CA ILE A 820 27.39 -17.68 -18.73
C ILE A 820 27.15 -16.90 -20.02
N ARG A 821 28.20 -16.26 -20.53
CA ARG A 821 28.12 -15.30 -21.65
C ARG A 821 28.85 -15.71 -22.93
N THR A 822 29.82 -16.62 -22.81
CA THR A 822 30.73 -17.01 -23.89
C THR A 822 31.06 -18.49 -23.75
N HIS A 823 31.15 -19.19 -24.88
CA HIS A 823 31.69 -20.53 -24.95
C HIS A 823 32.73 -20.60 -26.09
N PRO A 824 33.87 -21.30 -25.94
CA PRO A 824 34.89 -21.36 -26.98
C PRO A 824 34.33 -21.83 -28.32
N ASP A 825 33.49 -22.85 -28.32
CA ASP A 825 32.94 -23.47 -29.53
C ASP A 825 31.76 -22.70 -30.15
N GLU A 826 31.36 -21.58 -29.56
CA GLU A 826 30.20 -20.82 -30.03
C GLU A 826 30.42 -20.24 -31.44
N HIS A 827 31.67 -19.91 -31.78
CA HIS A 827 32.06 -19.37 -33.09
C HIS A 827 31.73 -20.29 -34.26
N GLU A 828 31.69 -21.61 -34.05
CA GLU A 828 31.41 -22.62 -35.08
C GLU A 828 29.94 -22.60 -35.57
N ILE A 829 29.04 -21.94 -34.81
CA ILE A 829 27.60 -21.87 -35.09
C ILE A 829 27.27 -20.65 -35.98
N TYR A 830 28.00 -19.53 -35.84
CA TYR A 830 27.60 -18.22 -36.37
C TYR A 830 27.68 -18.09 -37.88
N ASP A 831 28.68 -18.70 -38.52
CA ASP A 831 28.86 -18.62 -39.97
C ASP A 831 27.72 -19.29 -40.76
N LYS A 832 26.78 -19.97 -40.08
CA LYS A 832 25.82 -20.89 -40.71
C LYS A 832 24.37 -20.72 -40.26
N MET A 833 24.11 -20.01 -39.16
CA MET A 833 22.78 -19.89 -38.53
C MET A 833 22.41 -18.45 -38.14
N CYS A 834 22.66 -17.50 -39.03
CA CYS A 834 22.37 -16.08 -38.81
C CYS A 834 21.42 -15.53 -39.87
N GLY A 835 20.20 -15.19 -39.45
CA GLY A 835 19.08 -14.83 -40.33
C GLY A 835 18.28 -16.06 -40.72
#